data_AF-A0A1G2PDJ2-F1
#
_entry.id   AF-A0A1G2PDJ2-F1
#
_cell.length_a   1.000
_cell.length_b   1.000
_cell.length_c   1.000
_cell.angle_alpha   90.00
_cell.angle_beta   90.00
_cell.angle_gamma   90.00
#
_symmetry.space_group_name_H-M   'P 1'
#
loop_
_entity.id
_entity.type
_entity.pdbx_description
1 polymer ?
#
loop_
_entity_poly.entity_id
_entity_poly.type
_entity_poly.pdbx_seq_one_letter_code
_entity_poly.pdbx_strand_id
1 'polypeptide(L)'
;MKNQLKKDGFTLSEIVLAIAVGLVILVGIGYQVGTKGKIHVSNIENDTTISGDYVVKAKSKTVVHNGVTLTIEGNLMLDGDMACDGGPLNINVKGNAVINKNIECNRADNLTQGNPALGISLVISGSIIFGKDASIVSNGQVQIVDASDKLATTQEALGKLFEEAAQPTGVGPRIGPFLENAASKSNNSSSVYNKNMFTGNDEGHSAFHATNFIKTAFAKGGPEPCVDANGNLVNDCIRLSGKWYVGQGQATPGGVNVPTPPKGVNNIILNFNFGPGKQVQLADFTLSGPDGRKGEDDVNKSCNAIGGKGENAFRLMVLASHITINNFDLFLGNGGNGGDAETIKDCDPGKARGGKGGAAGNFKMVATDDFSISGAFNIHPGKGGKGGQATAKGKDGVDSCPGKKGGDATSTGGEGGDNKKELDVQGGVSGTENINIGEVIGGEGGLAVTQPGKGGNGTGCKCDGGKGGNGTSNGGKGGNSSVKVLGAPGTATGGKGGDADSRGGTGGNGGSCNPTGPGGNGGSGGDAKSKIGNGGSSTTTDGAPGTILNEKGGDGGNGGDGCNEGAGGKGGSGNPLGNDGSPGKNLCLPPSGGDSSTHDCPIGSFFDVFMEICVPNSNQSPPPTNTTPPPSDTPPPASNMTQISAIQYQNKYLPVDQLIQENEAGCGQVHWHAAQGFVRATDCSIVQDPGPLCGYGPVSQYPVMEIDVSTENTCN
;
A
#
# COMPACT_ATOMS: atom_id res chain seq x y z
N MET A 1 23.01 -22.47 63.75
CA MET A 1 22.94 -23.84 63.18
C MET A 1 23.83 -24.85 63.90
N LYS A 2 25.17 -24.66 64.02
CA LYS A 2 26.06 -25.60 64.76
C LYS A 2 25.63 -25.93 66.20
N ASN A 3 25.05 -24.96 66.92
CA ASN A 3 24.56 -25.17 68.31
C ASN A 3 23.14 -25.75 68.39
N GLN A 4 22.39 -25.79 67.29
CA GLN A 4 21.04 -26.38 67.24
C GLN A 4 21.12 -27.87 66.89
N LEU A 5 22.00 -28.24 65.96
CA LEU A 5 22.19 -29.65 65.53
C LEU A 5 22.72 -30.57 66.65
N LYS A 6 23.39 -30.01 67.66
CA LYS A 6 23.89 -30.78 68.80
C LYS A 6 22.80 -31.13 69.83
N LYS A 7 21.65 -30.45 69.78
CA LYS A 7 20.53 -30.65 70.72
C LYS A 7 19.62 -31.82 70.32
N ASP A 8 19.67 -32.21 69.04
CA ASP A 8 18.73 -33.19 68.47
C ASP A 8 19.37 -34.57 68.23
N GLY A 9 20.58 -34.83 68.77
CA GLY A 9 21.19 -36.16 68.78
C GLY A 9 21.76 -36.67 67.44
N PHE A 10 21.69 -35.89 66.36
CA PHE A 10 22.24 -36.29 65.07
C PHE A 10 23.76 -36.30 65.07
N THR A 11 24.34 -37.46 64.79
CA THR A 11 25.78 -37.61 64.61
C THR A 11 26.23 -36.98 63.29
N LEU A 12 27.47 -36.49 63.23
CA LEU A 12 28.03 -35.88 62.01
C LEU A 12 27.94 -36.84 60.80
N SER A 13 28.03 -38.15 61.03
CA SER A 13 27.85 -39.18 60.02
C SER A 13 26.44 -39.25 59.43
N GLU A 14 25.40 -39.03 60.25
CA GLU A 14 24.00 -39.05 59.77
C GLU A 14 23.68 -37.81 58.94
N ILE A 15 24.24 -36.65 59.29
CA ILE A 15 24.08 -35.42 58.53
C ILE A 15 24.78 -35.53 57.17
N VAL A 16 25.99 -36.09 57.13
CA VAL A 16 26.73 -36.31 55.88
C VAL A 16 26.01 -37.31 54.98
N LEU A 17 25.43 -38.39 55.54
CA LEU A 17 24.66 -39.36 54.77
C LEU A 17 23.35 -38.75 54.22
N ALA A 18 22.63 -37.96 55.02
CA ALA A 18 21.41 -37.28 54.56
C ALA A 18 21.67 -36.26 53.45
N ILE A 19 22.79 -35.52 53.52
CA ILE A 19 23.22 -34.59 52.48
C ILE A 19 23.62 -35.35 51.21
N ALA A 20 24.37 -36.45 51.34
CA ALA A 20 24.76 -37.28 50.19
C ALA A 20 23.55 -37.90 49.48
N VAL A 21 22.59 -38.45 50.25
CA VAL A 21 21.34 -39.01 49.70
C VAL A 21 20.48 -37.91 49.06
N GLY A 22 20.37 -36.74 49.69
CA GLY A 22 19.67 -35.59 49.12
C GLY A 22 20.29 -35.10 47.80
N LEU A 23 21.62 -35.08 47.71
CA LEU A 23 22.35 -34.74 46.48
C LEU A 23 22.15 -35.80 45.38
N VAL A 24 22.19 -37.09 45.70
CA VAL A 24 21.93 -38.15 44.73
C VAL A 24 20.49 -38.11 44.21
N ILE A 25 19.52 -37.79 45.07
CA ILE A 25 18.11 -37.61 44.66
C ILE A 25 17.97 -36.36 43.79
N LEU A 26 18.61 -35.24 44.14
CA LEU A 26 18.57 -34.01 43.33
C LEU A 26 19.25 -34.17 41.97
N VAL A 27 20.38 -34.90 41.92
CA VAL A 27 21.06 -35.24 40.66
C VAL A 27 20.24 -36.23 39.84
N GLY A 28 19.59 -37.21 40.49
CA GLY A 28 18.68 -38.16 39.82
C GLY A 28 17.42 -37.49 39.25
N ILE A 29 16.82 -36.54 39.98
CA ILE A 29 15.71 -35.72 39.52
C ILE A 29 16.18 -34.77 38.40
N GLY A 30 17.33 -34.11 38.57
CA GLY A 30 17.92 -33.25 37.53
C GLY A 30 18.26 -34.00 36.24
N TYR A 31 18.76 -35.23 36.34
CA TYR A 31 19.02 -36.10 35.19
C TYR A 31 17.71 -36.57 34.53
N GLN A 32 16.72 -37.02 35.31
CA GLN A 32 15.41 -37.40 34.78
C GLN A 32 14.65 -36.24 34.12
N VAL A 33 14.76 -35.03 34.67
CA VAL A 33 14.16 -33.81 34.09
C VAL A 33 14.95 -33.37 32.85
N GLY A 34 16.28 -33.48 32.86
CA GLY A 34 17.15 -33.13 31.72
C GLY A 34 17.07 -34.11 30.54
N THR A 35 16.74 -35.38 30.75
CA THR A 35 16.65 -36.38 29.67
C THR A 35 15.24 -36.59 29.10
N LYS A 36 14.18 -36.14 29.78
CA LYS A 36 12.78 -36.39 29.38
C LYS A 36 12.23 -35.49 28.25
N GLY A 37 13.07 -34.63 27.66
CA GLY A 37 12.65 -33.67 26.63
C GLY A 37 13.41 -33.74 25.30
N LYS A 38 14.23 -34.76 25.02
CA LYS A 38 14.98 -34.80 23.75
C LYS A 38 14.05 -35.09 22.57
N ILE A 39 13.69 -34.04 21.83
CA ILE A 39 13.00 -34.13 20.54
C ILE A 39 13.91 -34.89 19.58
N HIS A 40 13.42 -35.99 19.00
CA HIS A 40 14.16 -36.70 17.96
C HIS A 40 14.04 -35.93 16.65
N VAL A 41 15.16 -35.52 16.06
CA VAL A 41 15.18 -34.78 14.79
C VAL A 41 15.64 -35.70 13.66
N SER A 42 14.82 -35.85 12.63
CA SER A 42 15.18 -36.49 11.35
C SER A 42 15.41 -35.40 10.30
N ASN A 43 16.50 -35.48 9.55
CA ASN A 43 16.81 -34.56 8.46
C ASN A 43 16.63 -35.25 7.11
N ILE A 44 15.99 -34.57 6.17
CA ILE A 44 15.88 -34.97 4.77
C ILE A 44 16.68 -33.96 3.95
N GLU A 45 17.82 -34.39 3.41
CA GLU A 45 18.80 -33.50 2.74
C GLU A 45 18.83 -33.66 1.21
N ASN A 46 18.20 -34.70 0.69
CA ASN A 46 18.09 -35.00 -0.74
C ASN A 46 16.66 -35.39 -1.07
N ASP A 47 16.28 -35.31 -2.35
CA ASP A 47 15.01 -35.86 -2.81
C ASP A 47 14.91 -37.32 -2.36
N THR A 48 13.85 -37.62 -1.61
CA THR A 48 13.70 -38.90 -0.90
C THR A 48 12.33 -39.47 -1.19
N THR A 49 12.30 -40.73 -1.64
CA THR A 49 11.07 -41.50 -1.80
C THR A 49 10.98 -42.57 -0.71
N ILE A 50 9.87 -42.56 0.02
CA ILE A 50 9.52 -43.57 1.02
C ILE A 50 8.48 -44.50 0.40
N SER A 51 8.87 -45.76 0.14
CA SER A 51 8.02 -46.76 -0.55
C SER A 51 6.81 -47.26 0.25
N GLY A 52 6.43 -46.59 1.35
CA GLY A 52 5.33 -46.98 2.23
C GLY A 52 4.87 -45.81 3.10
N ASP A 53 4.26 -46.12 4.24
CA ASP A 53 3.77 -45.10 5.17
C ASP A 53 4.93 -44.35 5.85
N TYR A 54 4.75 -43.05 6.07
CA TYR A 54 5.67 -42.21 6.83
C TYR A 54 4.96 -41.63 8.06
N VAL A 55 5.54 -41.88 9.24
CA VAL A 55 4.98 -41.43 10.52
C VAL A 55 6.00 -40.58 11.26
N VAL A 56 5.67 -39.30 11.46
CA VAL A 56 6.39 -38.43 12.38
C VAL A 56 5.71 -38.54 13.73
N LYS A 57 6.33 -39.26 14.66
CA LYS A 57 5.74 -39.57 15.97
C LYS A 57 5.69 -38.33 16.86
N ALA A 58 4.79 -38.35 17.84
CA ALA A 58 4.81 -37.34 18.91
C ALA A 58 6.20 -37.20 19.55
N LYS A 59 6.60 -35.96 19.84
CA LYS A 59 7.95 -35.61 20.35
C LYS A 59 9.11 -35.91 19.38
N SER A 60 8.82 -36.01 18.08
CA SER A 60 9.82 -35.99 17.02
C SER A 60 9.58 -34.81 16.08
N LYS A 61 10.64 -34.40 15.37
CA LYS A 61 10.63 -33.34 14.36
C LYS A 61 11.29 -33.85 13.09
N THR A 62 10.66 -33.69 11.94
CA THR A 62 11.31 -33.88 10.63
C THR A 62 11.68 -32.52 10.05
N VAL A 63 12.91 -32.35 9.57
CA VAL A 63 13.37 -31.13 8.90
C VAL A 63 13.76 -31.46 7.46
N VAL A 64 13.12 -30.76 6.51
CA VAL A 64 13.41 -30.90 5.08
C VAL A 64 14.30 -29.75 4.63
N HIS A 65 15.48 -30.06 4.12
CA HIS A 65 16.52 -29.08 3.80
C HIS A 65 16.51 -28.69 2.33
N ASN A 66 16.89 -27.45 2.03
CA ASN A 66 17.25 -26.96 0.70
C ASN A 66 16.16 -27.14 -0.38
N GLY A 67 14.89 -27.30 0.01
CA GLY A 67 13.80 -27.42 -0.94
C GLY A 67 13.62 -28.79 -1.58
N VAL A 68 14.27 -29.82 -1.02
CA VAL A 68 14.15 -31.17 -1.55
C VAL A 68 12.71 -31.69 -1.40
N THR A 69 12.35 -32.61 -2.27
CA THR A 69 11.02 -33.21 -2.31
C THR A 69 11.01 -34.50 -1.51
N LEU A 70 10.12 -34.56 -0.51
CA LEU A 70 9.80 -35.80 0.20
C LEU A 70 8.58 -36.46 -0.47
N THR A 71 8.80 -37.58 -1.14
CA THR A 71 7.73 -38.39 -1.75
C THR A 71 7.40 -39.58 -0.87
N ILE A 72 6.13 -39.79 -0.57
CA ILE A 72 5.61 -40.86 0.28
C ILE A 72 4.61 -41.65 -0.57
N GLU A 73 4.96 -42.89 -0.93
CA GLU A 73 4.12 -43.78 -1.75
C GLU A 73 2.94 -44.36 -0.94
N GLY A 74 3.03 -44.36 0.39
CA GLY A 74 1.94 -44.72 1.29
C GLY A 74 1.23 -43.50 1.90
N ASN A 75 0.84 -43.64 3.16
CA ASN A 75 0.16 -42.60 3.95
C ASN A 75 1.16 -41.75 4.76
N LEU A 76 0.81 -40.49 5.00
CA LEU A 76 1.52 -39.60 5.92
C LEU A 76 0.74 -39.45 7.22
N MET A 77 1.39 -39.65 8.36
CA MET A 77 0.85 -39.33 9.69
C MET A 77 1.82 -38.42 10.46
N LEU A 78 1.38 -37.21 10.77
CA LEU A 78 2.17 -36.19 11.45
C LEU A 78 1.63 -35.95 12.87
N ASP A 79 2.11 -36.75 13.83
CA ASP A 79 1.84 -36.58 15.26
C ASP A 79 2.94 -35.77 15.99
N GLY A 80 4.05 -35.47 15.31
CA GLY A 80 5.14 -34.59 15.74
C GLY A 80 5.26 -33.36 14.85
N ASP A 81 6.40 -32.69 14.88
CA ASP A 81 6.59 -31.46 14.11
C ASP A 81 7.25 -31.75 12.74
N MET A 82 6.94 -30.93 11.74
CA MET A 82 7.67 -30.89 10.50
C MET A 82 8.11 -29.46 10.19
N ALA A 83 9.33 -29.29 9.70
CA ALA A 83 9.83 -27.99 9.32
C ALA A 83 10.67 -28.00 8.04
N CYS A 84 10.92 -26.82 7.48
CA CYS A 84 11.92 -26.63 6.44
C CYS A 84 13.15 -25.87 6.95
N ASP A 85 14.27 -26.03 6.25
CA ASP A 85 15.49 -25.23 6.42
C ASP A 85 16.13 -25.00 5.04
N GLY A 86 16.64 -23.80 4.78
CA GLY A 86 17.30 -23.46 3.50
C GLY A 86 16.44 -23.46 2.22
N GLY A 87 15.15 -23.82 2.28
CA GLY A 87 14.29 -23.97 1.10
C GLY A 87 12.79 -24.11 1.41
N PRO A 88 11.93 -24.31 0.40
CA PRO A 88 10.52 -24.63 0.61
C PRO A 88 10.34 -26.02 1.25
N LEU A 89 9.20 -26.27 1.87
CA LEU A 89 8.76 -27.61 2.26
C LEU A 89 7.95 -28.23 1.12
N ASN A 90 8.52 -29.21 0.41
CA ASN A 90 7.87 -29.90 -0.69
C ASN A 90 7.55 -31.35 -0.30
N ILE A 91 6.26 -31.70 -0.26
CA ILE A 91 5.80 -33.05 0.13
C ILE A 91 4.81 -33.57 -0.91
N ASN A 92 5.04 -34.81 -1.38
CA ASN A 92 4.14 -35.53 -2.27
C ASN A 92 3.68 -36.82 -1.59
N VAL A 93 2.39 -36.98 -1.35
CA VAL A 93 1.80 -38.16 -0.69
C VAL A 93 0.83 -38.82 -1.67
N LYS A 94 1.10 -40.08 -2.02
CA LYS A 94 0.23 -40.87 -2.90
C LYS A 94 -1.00 -41.41 -2.17
N GLY A 95 -0.85 -41.74 -0.89
CA GLY A 95 -1.95 -42.16 -0.02
C GLY A 95 -2.64 -40.99 0.68
N ASN A 96 -3.14 -41.26 1.88
CA ASN A 96 -3.81 -40.27 2.72
C ASN A 96 -2.82 -39.54 3.63
N ALA A 97 -3.15 -38.31 4.05
CA ALA A 97 -2.37 -37.54 5.00
C ALA A 97 -3.20 -37.16 6.24
N VAL A 98 -2.64 -37.36 7.43
CA VAL A 98 -3.20 -36.89 8.70
C VAL A 98 -2.17 -36.01 9.39
N ILE A 99 -2.55 -34.77 9.69
CA ILE A 99 -1.66 -33.77 10.28
C ILE A 99 -2.26 -33.30 11.60
N ASN A 100 -1.72 -33.78 12.72
CA ASN A 100 -2.22 -33.49 14.07
C ASN A 100 -1.42 -32.41 14.82
N LYS A 101 -0.28 -31.99 14.26
CA LYS A 101 0.70 -31.09 14.88
C LYS A 101 1.23 -30.05 13.89
N ASN A 102 2.44 -29.53 14.12
CA ASN A 102 2.92 -28.32 13.49
C ASN A 102 3.63 -28.60 12.18
N ILE A 103 3.35 -27.79 11.16
CA ILE A 103 4.19 -27.63 9.98
C ILE A 103 4.69 -26.20 9.94
N GLU A 104 6.01 -26.02 9.96
CA GLU A 104 6.64 -24.70 9.99
C GLU A 104 7.63 -24.55 8.83
N CYS A 105 7.42 -23.57 7.95
CA CYS A 105 8.41 -23.25 6.93
C CYS A 105 8.58 -21.76 6.71
N ASN A 106 9.60 -21.22 7.36
CA ASN A 106 10.01 -19.83 7.19
C ASN A 106 11.18 -19.74 6.22
N ARG A 107 11.00 -18.96 5.15
CA ARG A 107 12.01 -18.59 4.17
C ARG A 107 12.87 -17.43 4.69
N ALA A 108 14.09 -17.33 4.18
CA ALA A 108 15.00 -16.23 4.52
C ALA A 108 14.38 -14.87 4.14
N ASP A 109 14.63 -13.83 4.95
CA ASP A 109 14.06 -12.49 4.78
C ASP A 109 14.40 -11.81 3.44
N ASN A 110 15.56 -12.19 2.86
CA ASN A 110 16.02 -11.68 1.57
C ASN A 110 16.11 -12.86 0.61
N LEU A 111 15.16 -12.93 -0.33
CA LEU A 111 15.21 -13.89 -1.42
C LEU A 111 15.81 -13.22 -2.66
N THR A 112 16.45 -14.02 -3.51
CA THR A 112 16.95 -13.56 -4.80
C THR A 112 15.78 -13.11 -5.69
N GLN A 113 16.00 -12.08 -6.50
CA GLN A 113 15.00 -11.59 -7.45
C GLN A 113 14.48 -12.73 -8.34
N GLY A 114 13.15 -12.80 -8.52
CA GLY A 114 12.49 -13.87 -9.29
C GLY A 114 12.22 -15.16 -8.52
N ASN A 115 12.62 -15.26 -7.24
CA ASN A 115 12.23 -16.38 -6.40
C ASN A 115 10.71 -16.36 -6.13
N PRO A 116 9.97 -17.45 -6.39
CA PRO A 116 8.52 -17.53 -6.18
C PRO A 116 8.10 -17.49 -4.69
N ALA A 117 9.07 -17.60 -3.78
CA ALA A 117 8.90 -17.66 -2.33
C ALA A 117 7.91 -18.71 -1.87
N LEU A 118 7.97 -19.87 -2.49
CA LEU A 118 7.27 -21.05 -2.01
C LEU A 118 7.67 -21.32 -0.56
N GLY A 119 6.68 -21.36 0.33
CA GLY A 119 6.85 -21.77 1.72
C GLY A 119 6.56 -23.26 1.82
N ILE A 120 5.28 -23.63 1.73
CA ILE A 120 4.80 -25.01 1.89
C ILE A 120 4.06 -25.44 0.62
N SER A 121 4.42 -26.58 0.05
CA SER A 121 3.75 -27.19 -1.09
C SER A 121 3.44 -28.66 -0.78
N LEU A 122 2.15 -28.96 -0.65
CA LEU A 122 1.65 -30.31 -0.38
C LEU A 122 0.88 -30.82 -1.60
N VAL A 123 1.32 -31.95 -2.16
CA VAL A 123 0.61 -32.69 -3.21
C VAL A 123 0.08 -33.98 -2.60
N ILE A 124 -1.24 -34.12 -2.44
CA ILE A 124 -1.86 -35.25 -1.73
C ILE A 124 -2.94 -35.89 -2.60
N SER A 125 -2.67 -37.06 -3.15
CA SER A 125 -3.62 -37.73 -4.06
C SER A 125 -4.83 -38.33 -3.34
N GLY A 126 -4.65 -38.77 -2.08
CA GLY A 126 -5.73 -39.29 -1.23
C GLY A 126 -6.48 -38.20 -0.46
N SER A 127 -7.02 -38.59 0.70
CA SER A 127 -7.61 -37.67 1.67
C SER A 127 -6.55 -36.93 2.47
N ILE A 128 -6.83 -35.70 2.89
CA ILE A 128 -6.02 -34.97 3.88
C ILE A 128 -6.88 -34.50 5.04
N ILE A 129 -6.45 -34.76 6.27
CA ILE A 129 -7.12 -34.30 7.48
C ILE A 129 -6.12 -33.57 8.36
N PHE A 130 -6.35 -32.28 8.55
CA PHE A 130 -5.72 -31.53 9.63
C PHE A 130 -6.57 -31.71 10.88
N GLY A 131 -5.95 -32.10 11.99
CA GLY A 131 -6.59 -32.14 13.30
C GLY A 131 -6.76 -30.74 13.88
N LYS A 132 -7.72 -30.56 14.79
CA LYS A 132 -8.03 -29.25 15.41
C LYS A 132 -6.85 -28.56 16.10
N ASP A 133 -5.86 -29.33 16.53
CA ASP A 133 -4.65 -28.84 17.21
C ASP A 133 -3.48 -28.63 16.23
N ALA A 134 -3.69 -28.87 14.94
CA ALA A 134 -2.68 -28.65 13.91
C ALA A 134 -2.40 -27.15 13.77
N SER A 135 -1.14 -26.82 13.48
CA SER A 135 -0.75 -25.45 13.18
C SER A 135 0.17 -25.38 11.98
N ILE A 136 -0.13 -24.45 11.07
CA ILE A 136 0.68 -24.22 9.87
C ILE A 136 1.27 -22.82 9.97
N VAL A 137 2.58 -22.73 9.90
CA VAL A 137 3.31 -21.46 9.99
C VAL A 137 4.21 -21.33 8.77
N SER A 138 4.11 -20.22 8.04
CA SER A 138 4.95 -19.94 6.88
C SER A 138 5.08 -18.44 6.69
N ASN A 139 6.17 -17.92 6.15
CA ASN A 139 6.24 -16.54 5.63
C ASN A 139 6.25 -16.49 4.08
N GLY A 140 6.10 -17.64 3.42
CA GLY A 140 6.00 -17.80 1.97
C GLY A 140 4.64 -18.34 1.52
N GLN A 141 4.51 -18.59 0.21
CA GLN A 141 3.32 -19.15 -0.41
C GLN A 141 2.96 -20.52 0.21
N VAL A 142 1.67 -20.80 0.37
CA VAL A 142 1.21 -22.13 0.79
C VAL A 142 0.28 -22.69 -0.27
N GLN A 143 0.59 -23.88 -0.76
CA GLN A 143 -0.19 -24.57 -1.77
C GLN A 143 -0.52 -25.99 -1.31
N ILE A 144 -1.79 -26.37 -1.46
CA ILE A 144 -2.25 -27.73 -1.22
C ILE A 144 -3.07 -28.15 -2.42
N VAL A 145 -2.62 -29.21 -3.08
CA VAL A 145 -3.23 -29.71 -4.30
C VAL A 145 -3.29 -31.22 -4.27
N ASP A 146 -4.15 -31.80 -5.11
CA ASP A 146 -4.29 -33.25 -5.29
C ASP A 146 -3.34 -33.83 -6.36
N ALA A 147 -2.81 -32.97 -7.24
CA ALA A 147 -1.90 -33.34 -8.30
C ALA A 147 -0.80 -32.29 -8.51
N SER A 148 0.42 -32.75 -8.84
CA SER A 148 1.61 -31.88 -8.92
C SER A 148 1.57 -30.85 -10.05
N ASP A 149 0.83 -31.13 -11.11
CA ASP A 149 0.63 -30.24 -12.25
C ASP A 149 -0.26 -29.02 -11.92
N LYS A 150 -0.97 -29.05 -10.78
CA LYS A 150 -1.76 -27.93 -10.26
C LYS A 150 -0.95 -26.95 -9.38
N LEU A 151 0.31 -27.28 -9.06
CA LEU A 151 1.18 -26.36 -8.33
C LEU A 151 1.64 -25.20 -9.22
N ALA A 152 1.47 -23.98 -8.74
CA ALA A 152 2.10 -22.82 -9.33
C ALA A 152 3.53 -22.68 -8.79
N THR A 153 4.53 -23.02 -9.60
CA THR A 153 5.94 -23.03 -9.18
C THR A 153 6.71 -21.79 -9.62
N THR A 154 6.11 -20.93 -10.44
CA THR A 154 6.73 -19.71 -10.97
C THR A 154 6.05 -18.46 -10.45
N GLN A 155 6.79 -17.34 -10.40
CA GLN A 155 6.24 -16.04 -9.99
C GLN A 155 5.07 -15.60 -10.89
N GLU A 156 5.15 -15.87 -12.19
CA GLU A 156 4.08 -15.55 -13.14
C GLU A 156 2.81 -16.36 -12.86
N ALA A 157 2.93 -17.67 -12.64
CA ALA A 157 1.79 -18.52 -12.32
C ALA A 157 1.14 -18.13 -11.00
N LEU A 158 1.94 -17.84 -9.97
CA LEU A 158 1.46 -17.32 -8.69
C LEU A 158 0.79 -15.95 -8.84
N GLY A 159 1.34 -15.07 -9.67
CA GLY A 159 0.74 -13.79 -10.01
C GLY A 159 -0.61 -13.94 -10.69
N LYS A 160 -0.75 -14.89 -11.62
CA LYS A 160 -2.04 -15.21 -12.26
C LYS A 160 -3.05 -15.72 -11.26
N LEU A 161 -2.68 -16.65 -10.37
CA LEU A 161 -3.57 -17.12 -9.31
C LEU A 161 -3.96 -15.99 -8.35
N PHE A 162 -3.01 -15.12 -8.01
CA PHE A 162 -3.26 -13.95 -7.18
C PHE A 162 -4.30 -13.05 -7.83
N GLU A 163 -4.13 -12.68 -9.11
CA GLU A 163 -5.11 -11.87 -9.82
C GLU A 163 -6.46 -12.55 -10.01
N GLU A 164 -6.46 -13.84 -10.34
CA GLU A 164 -7.66 -14.65 -10.47
C GLU A 164 -8.48 -14.68 -9.17
N ALA A 165 -7.83 -14.71 -7.99
CA ALA A 165 -8.50 -14.65 -6.71
C ALA A 165 -9.25 -13.33 -6.43
N ALA A 166 -9.07 -12.30 -7.27
CA ALA A 166 -9.84 -11.05 -7.22
C ALA A 166 -10.83 -10.89 -8.39
N GLN A 167 -10.92 -11.86 -9.31
CA GLN A 167 -11.85 -11.81 -10.45
C GLN A 167 -13.12 -12.61 -10.17
N PRO A 168 -14.33 -12.11 -10.57
CA PRO A 168 -15.61 -12.82 -10.43
C PRO A 168 -15.79 -13.90 -11.49
N THR A 169 -14.75 -14.71 -11.69
CA THR A 169 -14.65 -15.82 -12.63
C THR A 169 -14.82 -17.17 -11.93
N GLY A 170 -15.10 -18.22 -12.70
CA GLY A 170 -15.36 -19.57 -12.21
C GLY A 170 -16.78 -20.06 -12.52
N VAL A 171 -16.93 -21.37 -12.70
CA VAL A 171 -18.21 -22.04 -12.96
C VAL A 171 -18.65 -22.79 -11.71
N GLY A 172 -19.93 -22.69 -11.37
CA GLY A 172 -20.53 -23.35 -10.19
C GLY A 172 -20.80 -22.39 -9.03
N PRO A 173 -21.24 -22.90 -7.87
CA PRO A 173 -21.43 -22.10 -6.67
C PRO A 173 -20.13 -21.45 -6.20
N ARG A 174 -20.19 -20.16 -5.84
CA ARG A 174 -19.01 -19.36 -5.47
C ARG A 174 -19.32 -18.39 -4.35
N ILE A 175 -18.35 -18.20 -3.46
CA ILE A 175 -18.27 -17.06 -2.54
C ILE A 175 -16.96 -16.31 -2.80
N GLY A 176 -17.04 -14.99 -2.86
CA GLY A 176 -15.96 -14.13 -3.29
C GLY A 176 -15.82 -14.08 -4.82
N PRO A 177 -14.94 -13.24 -5.37
CA PRO A 177 -14.10 -12.29 -4.66
C PRO A 177 -14.91 -11.16 -4.02
N PHE A 178 -14.23 -10.37 -3.19
CA PHE A 178 -14.70 -9.03 -2.92
C PHE A 178 -14.55 -8.16 -4.17
N LEU A 179 -15.66 -7.56 -4.61
CA LEU A 179 -15.71 -6.69 -5.78
C LEU A 179 -15.77 -5.21 -5.39
N GLU A 180 -15.30 -4.36 -6.30
CA GLU A 180 -15.53 -2.92 -6.24
C GLU A 180 -16.82 -2.58 -7.01
N ASN A 181 -17.91 -2.33 -6.29
CA ASN A 181 -19.20 -1.89 -6.87
C ASN A 181 -19.82 -2.88 -7.87
N ALA A 182 -19.99 -4.14 -7.49
CA ALA A 182 -20.82 -5.00 -8.32
C ALA A 182 -22.26 -4.46 -8.26
N ALA A 183 -22.74 -3.95 -9.39
CA ALA A 183 -24.18 -3.77 -9.55
C ALA A 183 -24.79 -5.14 -9.23
N SER A 184 -25.58 -5.25 -8.15
CA SER A 184 -26.24 -6.49 -7.79
C SER A 184 -27.09 -6.92 -8.97
N LYS A 185 -26.55 -7.80 -9.81
CA LYS A 185 -27.35 -8.64 -10.67
C LYS A 185 -27.95 -9.67 -9.73
N SER A 186 -28.96 -9.22 -8.98
CA SER A 186 -29.92 -10.08 -8.31
C SER A 186 -30.60 -10.88 -9.40
N ASN A 187 -29.93 -11.93 -9.88
CA ASN A 187 -30.62 -13.00 -10.55
C ASN A 187 -31.51 -13.60 -9.47
N ASN A 188 -32.79 -13.23 -9.50
CA ASN A 188 -33.87 -14.02 -8.93
C ASN A 188 -33.81 -15.41 -9.60
N SER A 189 -32.83 -16.22 -9.22
CA SER A 189 -32.90 -17.65 -9.38
C SER A 189 -33.74 -18.11 -8.20
N SER A 190 -35.05 -17.93 -8.35
CA SER A 190 -36.03 -18.67 -7.60
C SER A 190 -35.67 -20.13 -7.80
N SER A 191 -35.05 -20.74 -6.79
CA SER A 191 -34.92 -22.18 -6.71
C SER A 191 -36.35 -22.72 -6.69
N VAL A 192 -36.85 -23.13 -7.86
CA VAL A 192 -38.01 -24.00 -7.97
C VAL A 192 -37.53 -25.35 -7.42
N TYR A 193 -37.55 -25.48 -6.10
CA TYR A 193 -37.38 -26.74 -5.42
C TYR A 193 -38.68 -27.52 -5.67
N ASN A 194 -38.66 -28.34 -6.71
CA ASN A 194 -39.76 -29.21 -7.07
C ASN A 194 -39.82 -30.35 -6.04
N LYS A 195 -40.48 -30.09 -4.93
CA LYS A 195 -40.81 -31.09 -3.90
C LYS A 195 -41.96 -31.93 -4.44
N ASN A 196 -41.69 -32.94 -5.27
CA ASN A 196 -42.63 -34.03 -5.54
C ASN A 196 -41.94 -35.28 -6.07
N MET A 197 -42.40 -36.42 -5.54
CA MET A 197 -42.14 -37.82 -5.90
C MET A 197 -40.79 -38.43 -5.48
N PHE A 198 -40.80 -39.19 -4.39
CA PHE A 198 -40.72 -40.66 -4.45
C PHE A 198 -41.12 -41.25 -3.09
N THR A 199 -42.40 -41.61 -2.95
CA THR A 199 -42.84 -42.63 -2.01
C THR A 199 -42.80 -43.97 -2.75
N GLY A 200 -41.74 -44.74 -2.53
CA GLY A 200 -41.64 -46.12 -2.98
C GLY A 200 -41.30 -46.98 -1.78
N ASN A 201 -42.33 -47.64 -1.23
CA ASN A 201 -42.14 -48.86 -0.45
C ASN A 201 -41.49 -49.89 -1.38
N ASP A 202 -40.42 -50.54 -0.93
CA ASP A 202 -40.23 -51.96 -1.20
C ASP A 202 -39.26 -52.57 -0.19
N GLU A 203 -39.78 -53.59 0.51
CA GLU A 203 -39.06 -54.53 1.33
C GLU A 203 -38.24 -55.46 0.42
N GLY A 204 -36.97 -55.70 0.75
CA GLY A 204 -36.12 -56.57 -0.06
C GLY A 204 -34.86 -56.98 0.67
N HIS A 205 -34.96 -58.04 1.48
CA HIS A 205 -33.85 -58.76 2.09
C HIS A 205 -32.79 -59.16 1.05
N SER A 206 -31.51 -58.95 1.38
CA SER A 206 -30.39 -59.76 0.88
C SER A 206 -29.20 -59.64 1.82
N ALA A 207 -28.99 -60.67 2.62
CA ALA A 207 -27.77 -60.89 3.37
C ALA A 207 -26.65 -61.34 2.42
N PHE A 208 -25.49 -60.67 2.42
CA PHE A 208 -24.27 -61.25 1.86
C PHE A 208 -23.02 -60.85 2.65
N HIS A 209 -22.52 -61.84 3.39
CA HIS A 209 -21.14 -62.16 3.73
C HIS A 209 -20.11 -61.03 3.92
N ALA A 210 -19.87 -60.72 5.19
CA ALA A 210 -18.62 -60.18 5.69
C ALA A 210 -17.46 -61.15 5.40
N THR A 211 -16.40 -60.65 4.79
CA THR A 211 -15.06 -61.26 4.87
C THR A 211 -14.13 -60.32 5.62
N ASN A 212 -13.42 -60.93 6.57
CA ASN A 212 -12.52 -60.28 7.51
C ASN A 212 -11.22 -59.84 6.82
N PHE A 213 -10.97 -58.53 6.78
CA PHE A 213 -9.61 -58.00 6.75
C PHE A 213 -9.25 -57.51 8.16
N ILE A 214 -8.12 -58.02 8.66
CA ILE A 214 -7.55 -57.69 9.96
C ILE A 214 -7.27 -56.18 10.00
N LYS A 215 -8.05 -55.45 10.80
CA LYS A 215 -7.77 -54.06 11.16
C LYS A 215 -6.60 -54.04 12.14
N THR A 216 -5.51 -53.40 11.75
CA THR A 216 -4.58 -52.80 12.72
C THR A 216 -5.39 -51.85 13.59
N ALA A 217 -5.43 -52.09 14.89
CA ALA A 217 -6.18 -51.26 15.83
C ALA A 217 -5.48 -49.89 15.97
N PHE A 218 -5.92 -48.91 15.18
CA PHE A 218 -5.64 -47.50 15.47
C PHE A 218 -6.25 -47.16 16.82
N ALA A 219 -5.40 -46.72 17.75
CA ALA A 219 -5.82 -46.28 19.07
C ALA A 219 -6.82 -45.11 18.97
N LYS A 220 -7.66 -45.01 19.99
CA LYS A 220 -8.90 -44.20 20.18
C LYS A 220 -8.78 -42.66 20.08
N GLY A 221 -7.87 -42.14 19.27
CA GLY A 221 -7.64 -40.71 19.06
C GLY A 221 -7.35 -40.34 17.60
N GLY A 222 -7.80 -41.17 16.64
CA GLY A 222 -7.71 -40.83 15.22
C GLY A 222 -8.53 -39.57 14.88
N PRO A 223 -8.16 -38.84 13.83
CA PRO A 223 -8.91 -37.68 13.37
C PRO A 223 -10.37 -38.08 13.09
N GLU A 224 -11.29 -37.21 13.47
CA GLU A 224 -12.71 -37.41 13.22
C GLU A 224 -12.93 -37.51 11.70
N PRO A 225 -13.49 -38.63 11.20
CA PRO A 225 -13.67 -38.79 9.77
C PRO A 225 -14.66 -37.75 9.26
N CYS A 226 -14.50 -37.33 8.02
CA CYS A 226 -15.50 -36.47 7.42
C CYS A 226 -16.81 -37.21 7.30
N VAL A 227 -17.86 -36.53 7.73
CA VAL A 227 -19.22 -37.00 7.60
C VAL A 227 -20.03 -35.99 6.81
N ASP A 228 -20.94 -36.48 5.97
CA ASP A 228 -21.91 -35.64 5.28
C ASP A 228 -22.93 -35.05 6.27
N ALA A 229 -23.87 -34.23 5.77
CA ALA A 229 -24.93 -33.64 6.59
C ALA A 229 -25.82 -34.68 7.33
N ASN A 230 -25.80 -35.95 6.89
CA ASN A 230 -26.54 -37.06 7.48
C ASN A 230 -25.68 -37.93 8.42
N GLY A 231 -24.40 -37.60 8.62
CA GLY A 231 -23.48 -38.36 9.45
C GLY A 231 -22.80 -39.54 8.73
N ASN A 232 -22.96 -39.70 7.41
CA ASN A 232 -22.32 -40.78 6.66
C ASN A 232 -20.87 -40.44 6.34
N LEU A 233 -19.99 -41.44 6.39
CA LEU A 233 -18.58 -41.28 6.02
C LEU A 233 -18.44 -40.83 4.56
N VAL A 234 -17.67 -39.77 4.36
CA VAL A 234 -17.32 -39.25 3.05
C VAL A 234 -15.96 -39.80 2.63
N ASN A 235 -15.93 -40.57 1.54
CA ASN A 235 -14.68 -40.97 0.90
C ASN A 235 -14.00 -39.77 0.24
N ASP A 236 -12.66 -39.78 0.14
CA ASP A 236 -11.88 -38.72 -0.51
C ASP A 236 -12.06 -37.31 0.08
N CYS A 237 -12.39 -37.24 1.37
CA CYS A 237 -12.54 -35.97 2.05
C CYS A 237 -11.22 -35.26 2.32
N ILE A 238 -11.24 -33.94 2.17
CA ILE A 238 -10.22 -32.99 2.56
C ILE A 238 -10.78 -32.16 3.73
N ARG A 239 -10.25 -32.32 4.95
CA ARG A 239 -10.62 -31.49 6.11
C ARG A 239 -9.46 -30.58 6.49
N LEU A 240 -9.65 -29.28 6.31
CA LEU A 240 -8.72 -28.25 6.78
C LEU A 240 -9.24 -27.67 8.10
N SER A 241 -8.43 -27.74 9.15
CA SER A 241 -8.76 -27.26 10.50
C SER A 241 -7.52 -26.72 11.22
N GLY A 242 -7.71 -26.22 12.44
CA GLY A 242 -6.63 -25.76 13.31
C GLY A 242 -6.26 -24.30 13.02
N LYS A 243 -4.98 -23.95 13.22
CA LYS A 243 -4.51 -22.55 13.18
C LYS A 243 -3.41 -22.32 12.19
N TRP A 244 -3.69 -21.55 11.16
CA TRP A 244 -2.76 -21.30 10.06
C TRP A 244 -2.38 -19.83 10.05
N TYR A 245 -1.08 -19.60 10.07
CA TYR A 245 -0.49 -18.27 10.13
C TYR A 245 0.53 -18.15 9.00
N VAL A 246 0.18 -17.35 8.00
CA VAL A 246 1.06 -17.04 6.89
C VAL A 246 1.51 -15.59 7.02
N GLY A 247 2.81 -15.37 7.21
CA GLY A 247 3.45 -14.08 7.40
C GLY A 247 2.91 -13.22 8.56
N GLN A 248 3.51 -12.05 8.75
CA GLN A 248 3.04 -11.08 9.73
C GLN A 248 1.85 -10.29 9.18
N GLY A 249 0.73 -10.32 9.92
CA GLY A 249 -0.46 -9.52 9.62
C GLY A 249 -1.02 -8.85 10.86
N GLN A 250 -2.35 -8.72 10.92
CA GLN A 250 -3.05 -8.26 12.13
C GLN A 250 -2.70 -9.13 13.35
N ALA A 251 -2.75 -8.52 14.54
CA ALA A 251 -2.44 -9.22 15.79
C ALA A 251 -3.28 -10.50 15.90
N THR A 252 -2.61 -11.65 15.83
CA THR A 252 -3.28 -12.95 15.80
C THR A 252 -3.85 -13.27 17.19
N PRO A 253 -5.02 -13.92 17.25
CA PRO A 253 -5.50 -14.49 18.50
C PRO A 253 -4.45 -15.47 19.07
N GLY A 254 -3.83 -15.11 20.19
CA GLY A 254 -2.79 -15.91 20.86
C GLY A 254 -1.35 -15.42 20.69
N GLY A 255 -1.10 -14.31 19.97
CA GLY A 255 0.21 -13.66 19.95
C GLY A 255 1.32 -14.40 19.18
N VAL A 256 0.95 -15.22 18.20
CA VAL A 256 1.91 -15.93 17.35
C VAL A 256 2.59 -14.91 16.42
N ASN A 257 3.92 -14.77 16.56
CA ASN A 257 4.73 -13.90 15.71
C ASN A 257 5.26 -14.69 14.52
N VAL A 258 4.78 -14.36 13.32
CA VAL A 258 5.27 -14.93 12.06
C VAL A 258 6.06 -13.85 11.33
N PRO A 259 7.24 -14.16 10.74
CA PRO A 259 8.03 -13.16 10.03
C PRO A 259 7.24 -12.48 8.89
N THR A 260 7.56 -11.23 8.60
CA THR A 260 7.05 -10.57 7.38
C THR A 260 7.48 -11.37 6.15
N PRO A 261 6.65 -11.46 5.09
CA PRO A 261 7.05 -12.12 3.86
C PRO A 261 8.42 -11.59 3.32
N PRO A 262 9.29 -12.44 2.74
CA PRO A 262 10.64 -12.05 2.30
C PRO A 262 10.71 -10.99 1.19
N LYS A 263 11.63 -10.02 1.27
CA LYS A 263 11.80 -8.98 0.25
C LYS A 263 11.88 -9.56 -1.17
N GLY A 264 11.19 -8.90 -2.12
CA GLY A 264 11.09 -9.33 -3.52
C GLY A 264 9.86 -10.17 -3.87
N VAL A 265 9.03 -10.52 -2.88
CA VAL A 265 7.80 -11.30 -3.05
C VAL A 265 6.60 -10.39 -2.97
N ASN A 266 6.08 -9.95 -4.11
CA ASN A 266 5.14 -8.82 -4.08
C ASN A 266 3.71 -9.22 -3.66
N ASN A 267 3.41 -10.52 -3.68
CA ASN A 267 2.07 -11.07 -3.48
C ASN A 267 2.18 -12.41 -2.73
N ILE A 268 1.36 -12.62 -1.70
CA ILE A 268 1.18 -13.93 -1.05
C ILE A 268 -0.21 -14.46 -1.40
N ILE A 269 -0.26 -15.71 -1.85
CA ILE A 269 -1.47 -16.47 -2.11
C ILE A 269 -1.43 -17.81 -1.39
N LEU A 270 -2.57 -18.16 -0.79
CA LEU A 270 -2.87 -19.50 -0.35
C LEU A 270 -3.74 -20.16 -1.40
N ASN A 271 -3.26 -21.22 -2.02
CA ASN A 271 -3.96 -21.90 -3.10
C ASN A 271 -4.31 -23.33 -2.67
N PHE A 272 -5.60 -23.61 -2.53
CA PHE A 272 -6.13 -24.94 -2.27
C PHE A 272 -6.89 -25.39 -3.52
N ASN A 273 -6.30 -26.31 -4.29
CA ASN A 273 -6.89 -26.78 -5.55
C ASN A 273 -6.95 -28.30 -5.56
N PHE A 274 -8.13 -28.84 -5.27
CA PHE A 274 -8.36 -30.28 -5.18
C PHE A 274 -9.06 -30.86 -6.42
N GLY A 275 -9.30 -30.04 -7.44
CA GLY A 275 -9.99 -30.45 -8.66
C GLY A 275 -11.42 -30.96 -8.47
N PRO A 276 -11.99 -31.56 -9.53
CA PRO A 276 -13.31 -32.18 -9.47
C PRO A 276 -13.27 -33.51 -8.69
N GLY A 277 -14.38 -33.85 -8.04
CA GLY A 277 -14.60 -35.09 -7.30
C GLY A 277 -14.17 -35.10 -5.84
N LYS A 278 -13.49 -34.05 -5.35
CA LYS A 278 -13.06 -33.95 -3.95
C LYS A 278 -14.01 -33.07 -3.13
N GLN A 279 -14.28 -33.50 -1.89
CA GLN A 279 -15.07 -32.75 -0.91
C GLN A 279 -14.14 -32.04 0.07
N VAL A 280 -14.26 -30.73 0.18
CA VAL A 280 -13.47 -29.90 1.10
C VAL A 280 -14.33 -29.41 2.24
N GLN A 281 -13.89 -29.68 3.46
CA GLN A 281 -14.45 -29.15 4.69
C GLN A 281 -13.46 -28.19 5.35
N LEU A 282 -13.85 -26.92 5.48
CA LEU A 282 -13.17 -25.92 6.28
C LEU A 282 -13.86 -25.90 7.65
N ALA A 283 -13.30 -26.59 8.64
CA ALA A 283 -13.96 -26.83 9.92
C ALA A 283 -13.08 -26.48 11.13
N ASP A 284 -13.61 -25.71 12.07
CA ASP A 284 -12.89 -25.25 13.27
C ASP A 284 -11.52 -24.67 12.90
N PHE A 285 -11.55 -23.77 11.93
CA PHE A 285 -10.39 -23.32 11.21
C PHE A 285 -10.16 -21.82 11.48
N THR A 286 -8.93 -21.44 11.79
CA THR A 286 -8.50 -20.06 11.81
C THR A 286 -7.35 -19.89 10.82
N LEU A 287 -7.53 -19.00 9.85
CA LEU A 287 -6.51 -18.63 8.89
C LEU A 287 -6.21 -17.13 8.98
N SER A 288 -4.95 -16.79 9.23
CA SER A 288 -4.44 -15.43 9.12
C SER A 288 -3.33 -15.39 8.08
N GLY A 289 -3.43 -14.47 7.14
CA GLY A 289 -2.32 -14.16 6.24
C GLY A 289 -1.71 -12.77 6.50
N PRO A 290 -0.70 -12.39 5.71
CA PRO A 290 0.11 -11.21 5.99
C PRO A 290 -0.52 -9.91 5.52
N ASP A 291 -0.04 -8.82 6.11
CA ASP A 291 -0.23 -7.47 5.56
C ASP A 291 0.58 -7.33 4.26
N GLY A 292 0.13 -6.42 3.38
CA GLY A 292 0.91 -5.99 2.22
C GLY A 292 2.17 -5.25 2.66
N ARG A 293 3.22 -5.26 1.85
CA ARG A 293 4.46 -4.57 2.18
C ARG A 293 4.38 -3.06 2.03
N LYS A 294 5.14 -2.36 2.87
CA LYS A 294 5.44 -0.94 2.67
C LYS A 294 6.12 -0.75 1.32
N GLY A 295 5.71 0.27 0.57
CA GLY A 295 6.41 0.73 -0.62
C GLY A 295 7.78 1.32 -0.28
N GLU A 296 8.71 1.28 -1.24
CA GLU A 296 10.07 1.77 -1.05
C GLU A 296 10.13 3.28 -0.81
N ASP A 297 11.00 3.72 0.11
CA ASP A 297 11.17 5.13 0.44
C ASP A 297 12.15 5.83 -0.53
N ASP A 298 11.80 7.03 -0.95
CA ASP A 298 12.65 7.93 -1.75
C ASP A 298 12.98 9.19 -0.96
N VAL A 299 13.94 9.06 -0.04
CA VAL A 299 14.23 10.05 0.99
C VAL A 299 15.64 10.61 0.82
N ASN A 300 15.75 11.92 0.63
CA ASN A 300 16.99 12.69 0.46
C ASN A 300 17.88 12.20 -0.69
N LYS A 301 17.30 11.70 -1.78
CA LYS A 301 18.07 11.20 -2.96
C LYS A 301 18.08 12.15 -4.14
N SER A 302 17.01 12.92 -4.35
CA SER A 302 16.84 13.75 -5.55
C SER A 302 15.99 15.00 -5.29
N CYS A 303 15.82 15.85 -6.31
CA CYS A 303 14.87 16.96 -6.30
C CYS A 303 13.45 16.59 -6.75
N ASN A 304 13.26 15.35 -7.22
CA ASN A 304 11.97 14.80 -7.63
C ASN A 304 11.78 13.46 -6.90
N ALA A 305 11.45 13.53 -5.62
CA ALA A 305 11.32 12.37 -4.75
C ALA A 305 9.95 11.71 -4.93
N ILE A 306 9.92 10.39 -5.17
CA ILE A 306 8.68 9.62 -5.37
C ILE A 306 8.71 8.34 -4.53
N GLY A 307 7.84 8.28 -3.53
CA GLY A 307 7.66 7.09 -2.72
C GLY A 307 6.98 5.96 -3.49
N GLY A 308 7.42 4.73 -3.27
CA GLY A 308 6.88 3.53 -3.89
C GLY A 308 5.45 3.21 -3.44
N LYS A 309 4.67 2.54 -4.28
CA LYS A 309 3.32 2.08 -3.92
C LYS A 309 3.42 0.95 -2.88
N GLY A 310 2.57 0.98 -1.86
CA GLY A 310 2.36 -0.14 -0.94
C GLY A 310 1.69 -1.32 -1.64
N GLU A 311 2.11 -2.53 -1.29
CA GLU A 311 1.61 -3.76 -1.91
C GLU A 311 0.24 -4.16 -1.34
N ASN A 312 -0.49 -4.97 -2.09
CA ASN A 312 -1.76 -5.51 -1.62
C ASN A 312 -1.51 -6.59 -0.54
N ALA A 313 -2.46 -6.76 0.38
CA ALA A 313 -2.43 -7.87 1.31
C ALA A 313 -2.67 -9.21 0.59
N PHE A 314 -2.56 -10.32 1.32
CA PHE A 314 -2.62 -11.65 0.72
C PHE A 314 -4.00 -12.02 0.15
N ARG A 315 -3.99 -13.08 -0.67
CA ARG A 315 -5.20 -13.67 -1.23
C ARG A 315 -5.36 -15.15 -0.90
N LEU A 316 -6.60 -15.59 -0.75
CA LEU A 316 -6.95 -17.00 -0.61
C LEU A 316 -7.72 -17.47 -1.85
N MET A 317 -7.35 -18.63 -2.40
CA MET A 317 -8.06 -19.28 -3.48
C MET A 317 -8.36 -20.73 -3.09
N VAL A 318 -9.64 -21.11 -3.17
CA VAL A 318 -10.09 -22.49 -2.93
C VAL A 318 -10.89 -22.97 -4.13
N LEU A 319 -10.52 -24.12 -4.68
CA LEU A 319 -11.19 -24.81 -5.77
C LEU A 319 -11.42 -26.27 -5.40
N ALA A 320 -12.69 -26.70 -5.42
CA ALA A 320 -13.08 -28.08 -5.14
C ALA A 320 -14.43 -28.42 -5.79
N SER A 321 -14.85 -29.70 -5.73
CA SER A 321 -16.19 -30.09 -6.17
C SER A 321 -17.26 -29.64 -5.20
N HIS A 322 -17.08 -30.01 -3.93
CA HIS A 322 -17.97 -29.60 -2.84
C HIS A 322 -17.19 -28.83 -1.79
N ILE A 323 -17.73 -27.70 -1.33
CA ILE A 323 -17.14 -26.90 -0.25
C ILE A 323 -18.14 -26.82 0.90
N THR A 324 -17.71 -27.21 2.10
CA THR A 324 -18.48 -27.03 3.33
C THR A 324 -17.68 -26.20 4.32
N ILE A 325 -18.29 -25.11 4.81
CA ILE A 325 -17.74 -24.27 5.87
C ILE A 325 -18.47 -24.57 7.18
N ASN A 326 -17.71 -24.75 8.26
CA ASN A 326 -18.23 -24.96 9.60
C ASN A 326 -17.28 -24.36 10.66
N ASN A 327 -17.55 -23.14 11.13
CA ASN A 327 -16.69 -22.41 12.07
C ASN A 327 -15.32 -22.08 11.46
N PHE A 328 -15.30 -21.07 10.59
CA PHE A 328 -14.09 -20.60 9.93
C PHE A 328 -13.87 -19.10 10.19
N ASP A 329 -12.71 -18.75 10.74
CA ASP A 329 -12.24 -17.37 10.89
C ASP A 329 -11.13 -17.09 9.86
N LEU A 330 -11.37 -16.11 8.98
CA LEU A 330 -10.46 -15.71 7.91
C LEU A 330 -9.99 -14.27 8.10
N PHE A 331 -8.71 -14.06 8.40
CA PHE A 331 -8.07 -12.76 8.52
C PHE A 331 -7.24 -12.46 7.28
N LEU A 332 -7.66 -11.46 6.49
CA LEU A 332 -7.14 -11.14 5.15
C LEU A 332 -5.94 -10.16 5.12
N GLY A 333 -5.55 -9.61 6.27
CA GLY A 333 -4.43 -8.68 6.36
C GLY A 333 -4.72 -7.28 5.81
N ASN A 334 -3.96 -6.30 6.27
CA ASN A 334 -4.04 -4.90 5.83
C ASN A 334 -3.26 -4.68 4.54
N GLY A 335 -3.64 -3.69 3.74
CA GLY A 335 -2.81 -3.23 2.64
C GLY A 335 -1.51 -2.58 3.15
N GLY A 336 -0.46 -2.66 2.35
CA GLY A 336 0.84 -2.10 2.69
C GLY A 336 0.86 -0.57 2.63
N ASN A 337 1.65 0.07 3.49
CA ASN A 337 1.77 1.52 3.48
C ASN A 337 2.50 2.01 2.21
N GLY A 338 2.16 3.19 1.71
CA GLY A 338 2.97 3.87 0.70
C GLY A 338 4.34 4.26 1.24
N GLY A 339 5.34 4.26 0.36
CA GLY A 339 6.69 4.74 0.65
C GLY A 339 6.71 6.25 0.84
N ASP A 340 7.58 6.72 1.72
CA ASP A 340 7.77 8.13 2.01
C ASP A 340 8.66 8.80 0.94
N ALA A 341 8.47 10.09 0.71
CA ALA A 341 9.22 10.89 -0.25
C ALA A 341 9.81 12.14 0.40
N GLU A 342 11.10 12.38 0.25
CA GLU A 342 11.76 13.60 0.73
C GLU A 342 12.82 14.09 -0.25
N THR A 343 12.78 15.35 -0.65
CA THR A 343 13.82 15.92 -1.52
C THR A 343 15.07 16.30 -0.74
N ILE A 344 16.20 16.40 -1.45
CA ILE A 344 17.37 17.11 -0.94
C ILE A 344 17.06 18.60 -0.75
N LYS A 345 17.87 19.31 0.05
CA LYS A 345 17.67 20.73 0.36
C LYS A 345 18.03 21.66 -0.82
N ASP A 346 18.91 21.23 -1.74
CA ASP A 346 19.43 22.07 -2.82
C ASP A 346 18.62 21.98 -4.12
N CYS A 347 17.30 22.16 -4.02
CA CYS A 347 16.39 22.01 -5.16
C CYS A 347 15.74 23.31 -5.60
N ASP A 348 15.48 23.41 -6.91
CA ASP A 348 14.75 24.53 -7.50
C ASP A 348 14.09 24.08 -8.81
N PRO A 349 12.82 23.64 -8.77
CA PRO A 349 12.01 23.39 -7.57
C PRO A 349 12.34 22.05 -6.90
N GLY A 350 12.05 21.91 -5.60
CA GLY A 350 11.93 20.63 -4.92
C GLY A 350 10.51 20.05 -5.06
N LYS A 351 10.38 18.81 -5.50
CA LYS A 351 9.09 18.10 -5.66
C LYS A 351 9.12 16.75 -4.94
N ALA A 352 8.17 16.52 -4.03
CA ALA A 352 8.01 15.25 -3.32
C ALA A 352 6.60 14.70 -3.48
N ARG A 353 6.47 13.40 -3.76
CA ARG A 353 5.18 12.70 -3.82
C ARG A 353 5.24 11.39 -3.04
N GLY A 354 4.44 11.29 -1.99
CA GLY A 354 4.31 10.06 -1.21
C GLY A 354 3.64 8.94 -2.03
N GLY A 355 4.04 7.70 -1.75
CA GLY A 355 3.48 6.52 -2.39
C GLY A 355 2.03 6.26 -1.98
N LYS A 356 1.25 5.64 -2.87
CA LYS A 356 -0.13 5.21 -2.54
C LYS A 356 -0.11 3.96 -1.65
N GLY A 357 -1.00 3.88 -0.68
CA GLY A 357 -1.22 2.66 0.11
C GLY A 357 -1.85 1.51 -0.70
N GLY A 358 -1.55 0.28 -0.32
CA GLY A 358 -2.06 -0.94 -0.94
C GLY A 358 -3.47 -1.30 -0.49
N ALA A 359 -4.12 -2.21 -1.21
CA ALA A 359 -5.46 -2.70 -0.87
C ALA A 359 -5.41 -3.82 0.18
N ALA A 360 -6.46 -3.91 1.00
CA ALA A 360 -6.65 -5.01 1.95
C ALA A 360 -6.93 -6.35 1.23
N GLY A 361 -6.73 -7.48 1.90
CA GLY A 361 -6.71 -8.79 1.27
C GLY A 361 -8.04 -9.25 0.66
N ASN A 362 -7.99 -10.30 -0.16
CA ASN A 362 -9.15 -10.81 -0.90
C ASN A 362 -9.22 -12.34 -0.84
N PHE A 363 -10.35 -12.94 -1.18
CA PHE A 363 -10.46 -14.38 -1.25
C PHE A 363 -11.47 -14.82 -2.29
N LYS A 364 -11.30 -16.00 -2.85
CA LYS A 364 -12.26 -16.63 -3.74
C LYS A 364 -12.36 -18.12 -3.44
N MET A 365 -13.58 -18.62 -3.30
CA MET A 365 -13.87 -20.04 -3.12
C MET A 365 -14.89 -20.48 -4.17
N VAL A 366 -14.51 -21.41 -5.03
CA VAL A 366 -15.37 -21.92 -6.11
C VAL A 366 -15.58 -23.41 -5.90
N ALA A 367 -16.85 -23.80 -5.80
CA ALA A 367 -17.29 -25.18 -5.88
C ALA A 367 -17.82 -25.46 -7.28
N THR A 368 -17.53 -26.63 -7.86
CA THR A 368 -18.15 -27.01 -9.14
C THR A 368 -19.57 -27.55 -8.96
N ASP A 369 -19.86 -28.16 -7.81
CA ASP A 369 -21.11 -28.87 -7.52
C ASP A 369 -21.90 -28.14 -6.41
N ASP A 370 -21.52 -28.32 -5.14
CA ASP A 370 -22.26 -27.75 -3.99
C ASP A 370 -21.39 -26.87 -3.08
N PHE A 371 -21.98 -25.81 -2.54
CA PHE A 371 -21.38 -24.96 -1.52
C PHE A 371 -22.34 -24.78 -0.34
N SER A 372 -21.91 -25.19 0.85
CA SER A 372 -22.69 -25.04 2.08
C SER A 372 -21.92 -24.37 3.21
N ILE A 373 -22.61 -23.51 3.95
CA ILE A 373 -22.09 -22.86 5.15
C ILE A 373 -22.96 -23.31 6.33
N SER A 374 -22.50 -24.33 7.03
CA SER A 374 -23.25 -24.98 8.12
C SER A 374 -23.00 -24.38 9.49
N GLY A 375 -21.89 -23.65 9.66
CA GLY A 375 -21.51 -22.96 10.89
C GLY A 375 -21.00 -21.54 10.61
N ALA A 376 -20.49 -20.87 11.64
CA ALA A 376 -20.05 -19.47 11.50
C ALA A 376 -18.94 -19.33 10.44
N PHE A 377 -19.05 -18.31 9.59
CA PHE A 377 -17.98 -17.92 8.68
C PHE A 377 -17.65 -16.44 8.89
N ASN A 378 -16.61 -16.17 9.68
CA ASN A 378 -16.19 -14.81 10.02
C ASN A 378 -15.04 -14.39 9.10
N ILE A 379 -15.22 -13.28 8.40
CA ILE A 379 -14.24 -12.72 7.48
C ILE A 379 -13.78 -11.38 8.06
N HIS A 380 -12.48 -11.20 8.24
CA HIS A 380 -11.83 -9.98 8.68
C HIS A 380 -11.03 -9.39 7.53
N PRO A 381 -11.60 -8.42 6.77
CA PRO A 381 -11.01 -7.97 5.51
C PRO A 381 -9.69 -7.21 5.66
N GLY A 382 -9.37 -6.72 6.86
CA GLY A 382 -8.25 -5.83 7.12
C GLY A 382 -8.56 -4.37 6.77
N LYS A 383 -7.54 -3.50 6.87
CA LYS A 383 -7.62 -2.07 6.51
C LYS A 383 -6.88 -1.80 5.19
N GLY A 384 -7.27 -0.75 4.48
CA GLY A 384 -6.42 -0.20 3.42
C GLY A 384 -5.09 0.34 3.98
N GLY A 385 -4.02 0.27 3.20
CA GLY A 385 -2.70 0.78 3.61
C GLY A 385 -2.67 2.31 3.69
N LYS A 386 -1.87 2.88 4.59
CA LYS A 386 -1.71 4.34 4.68
C LYS A 386 -0.94 4.89 3.48
N GLY A 387 -1.27 6.08 3.00
CA GLY A 387 -0.48 6.81 2.02
C GLY A 387 0.84 7.32 2.60
N GLY A 388 1.91 7.28 1.80
CA GLY A 388 3.24 7.73 2.20
C GLY A 388 3.32 9.24 2.42
N GLN A 389 4.22 9.68 3.28
CA GLN A 389 4.43 11.10 3.56
C GLN A 389 5.29 11.76 2.46
N ALA A 390 5.14 13.07 2.28
CA ALA A 390 5.90 13.84 1.29
C ALA A 390 6.49 15.10 1.92
N THR A 391 7.80 15.27 1.82
CA THR A 391 8.52 16.47 2.27
C THR A 391 9.33 17.08 1.11
N ALA A 392 8.98 18.28 0.67
CA ALA A 392 9.72 18.99 -0.37
C ALA A 392 10.50 20.17 0.21
N LYS A 393 11.76 20.32 -0.20
CA LYS A 393 12.68 21.36 0.25
C LYS A 393 13.23 22.14 -0.95
N GLY A 394 13.31 23.46 -0.81
CA GLY A 394 13.92 24.35 -1.79
C GLY A 394 15.28 24.86 -1.34
N LYS A 395 16.17 25.15 -2.29
CA LYS A 395 17.50 25.70 -2.02
C LYS A 395 17.43 27.13 -1.56
N ASP A 396 18.28 27.52 -0.63
CA ASP A 396 18.43 28.93 -0.29
C ASP A 396 19.06 29.69 -1.49
N GLY A 397 18.58 30.90 -1.72
CA GLY A 397 19.12 31.80 -2.73
C GLY A 397 20.53 32.23 -2.35
N VAL A 398 21.37 32.39 -3.37
CA VAL A 398 22.75 32.84 -3.18
C VAL A 398 22.78 34.35 -3.01
N ASP A 399 23.51 34.81 -2.00
CA ASP A 399 23.82 36.23 -1.80
C ASP A 399 24.63 36.76 -3.00
N SER A 400 24.11 37.78 -3.70
CA SER A 400 24.74 38.37 -4.88
C SER A 400 24.23 39.79 -5.15
N CYS A 401 24.51 40.37 -6.33
CA CYS A 401 23.98 41.68 -6.72
C CYS A 401 23.26 41.58 -8.08
N PRO A 402 21.92 41.49 -8.11
CA PRO A 402 21.01 41.34 -6.97
C PRO A 402 21.12 39.94 -6.32
N GLY A 403 20.58 39.75 -5.12
CA GLY A 403 20.46 38.45 -4.47
C GLY A 403 19.58 37.48 -5.28
N LYS A 404 19.89 36.18 -5.26
CA LYS A 404 19.12 35.18 -6.03
C LYS A 404 17.88 34.72 -5.29
N LYS A 405 16.86 34.30 -6.06
CA LYS A 405 15.63 33.70 -5.53
C LYS A 405 15.93 32.39 -4.77
N GLY A 406 15.21 32.15 -3.69
CA GLY A 406 15.11 30.82 -3.07
C GLY A 406 14.30 29.84 -3.93
N GLY A 407 14.66 28.56 -3.86
CA GLY A 407 13.99 27.50 -4.60
C GLY A 407 12.58 27.23 -4.08
N ASP A 408 11.67 26.96 -5.01
CA ASP A 408 10.29 26.58 -4.68
C ASP A 408 10.22 25.14 -4.17
N ALA A 409 9.16 24.80 -3.42
CA ALA A 409 8.93 23.46 -2.90
C ALA A 409 7.46 23.04 -3.06
N THR A 410 7.23 21.85 -3.59
CA THR A 410 5.90 21.25 -3.76
C THR A 410 5.86 19.82 -3.21
N SER A 411 4.97 19.55 -2.26
CA SER A 411 4.79 18.21 -1.69
C SER A 411 3.34 17.73 -1.87
N THR A 412 3.17 16.46 -2.24
CA THR A 412 1.86 15.80 -2.30
C THR A 412 1.89 14.49 -1.53
N GLY A 413 1.12 14.40 -0.46
CA GLY A 413 0.99 13.18 0.33
C GLY A 413 0.38 12.05 -0.49
N GLY A 414 0.76 10.81 -0.18
CA GLY A 414 0.24 9.63 -0.84
C GLY A 414 -1.24 9.40 -0.53
N GLU A 415 -1.98 8.82 -1.47
CA GLU A 415 -3.36 8.39 -1.21
C GLU A 415 -3.38 7.17 -0.28
N GLY A 416 -4.37 7.11 0.61
CA GLY A 416 -4.69 5.88 1.33
C GLY A 416 -5.21 4.80 0.38
N GLY A 417 -4.98 3.54 0.76
CA GLY A 417 -5.48 2.36 0.04
C GLY A 417 -6.98 2.21 0.20
N ASP A 418 -7.67 1.92 -0.90
CA ASP A 418 -9.10 1.63 -0.87
C ASP A 418 -9.37 0.27 -0.20
N ASN A 419 -10.56 0.14 0.40
CA ASN A 419 -11.04 -1.08 1.01
C ASN A 419 -12.53 -1.27 0.68
N LYS A 420 -12.82 -1.63 -0.56
CA LYS A 420 -14.19 -1.86 -1.04
C LYS A 420 -14.46 -3.36 -1.05
N LYS A 421 -15.52 -3.77 -0.34
CA LYS A 421 -15.84 -5.17 -0.07
C LYS A 421 -17.31 -5.44 -0.38
N GLU A 422 -17.59 -5.74 -1.63
CA GLU A 422 -18.85 -6.37 -1.99
C GLU A 422 -18.66 -7.87 -2.11
N LEU A 423 -19.26 -8.63 -1.20
CA LEU A 423 -19.16 -10.08 -1.24
C LEU A 423 -19.99 -10.61 -2.40
N ASP A 424 -19.31 -11.12 -3.42
CA ASP A 424 -19.97 -11.77 -4.53
C ASP A 424 -20.35 -13.20 -4.16
N VAL A 425 -21.62 -13.56 -4.38
CA VAL A 425 -22.16 -14.90 -4.16
C VAL A 425 -22.90 -15.31 -5.42
N GLN A 426 -22.44 -16.39 -6.05
CA GLN A 426 -23.00 -16.90 -7.30
C GLN A 426 -23.41 -18.35 -7.14
N GLY A 427 -24.50 -18.77 -7.79
CA GLY A 427 -24.99 -20.14 -7.76
C GLY A 427 -25.72 -20.53 -6.47
N GLY A 428 -25.93 -21.83 -6.28
CA GLY A 428 -26.65 -22.40 -5.14
C GLY A 428 -25.81 -22.50 -3.87
N VAL A 429 -25.42 -21.35 -3.30
CA VAL A 429 -24.72 -21.31 -2.01
C VAL A 429 -25.74 -21.32 -0.88
N SER A 430 -25.67 -22.31 0.01
CA SER A 430 -26.54 -22.42 1.19
C SER A 430 -25.86 -21.89 2.46
N GLY A 431 -26.65 -21.33 3.39
CA GLY A 431 -26.15 -20.87 4.69
C GLY A 431 -25.48 -19.50 4.68
N THR A 432 -25.74 -18.65 3.68
CA THR A 432 -25.14 -17.31 3.58
C THR A 432 -25.44 -16.41 4.78
N GLU A 433 -26.51 -16.70 5.53
CA GLU A 433 -26.86 -16.05 6.79
C GLU A 433 -25.83 -16.27 7.91
N ASN A 434 -24.95 -17.27 7.77
CA ASN A 434 -23.87 -17.56 8.72
C ASN A 434 -22.59 -16.75 8.44
N ILE A 435 -22.59 -15.90 7.41
CA ILE A 435 -21.44 -15.07 7.04
C ILE A 435 -21.44 -13.78 7.85
N ASN A 436 -20.35 -13.54 8.57
CA ASN A 436 -20.09 -12.28 9.24
C ASN A 436 -18.87 -11.60 8.61
N ILE A 437 -19.00 -10.34 8.23
CA ILE A 437 -17.88 -9.55 7.72
C ILE A 437 -17.56 -8.46 8.74
N GLY A 438 -16.31 -8.45 9.20
CA GLY A 438 -15.78 -7.43 10.11
C GLY A 438 -15.79 -6.04 9.48
N GLU A 439 -15.46 -5.03 10.29
CA GLU A 439 -15.40 -3.64 9.86
C GLU A 439 -14.44 -3.45 8.68
N VAL A 440 -14.90 -2.69 7.68
CA VAL A 440 -14.14 -2.41 6.46
C VAL A 440 -13.61 -0.97 6.50
N ILE A 441 -12.30 -0.80 6.69
CA ILE A 441 -11.69 0.52 6.91
C ILE A 441 -10.76 0.90 5.75
N GLY A 442 -10.94 2.09 5.17
CA GLY A 442 -10.01 2.66 4.18
C GLY A 442 -8.71 3.17 4.80
N GLY A 443 -7.63 3.21 4.02
CA GLY A 443 -6.33 3.69 4.49
C GLY A 443 -6.28 5.21 4.68
N GLU A 444 -5.50 5.70 5.64
CA GLU A 444 -5.31 7.16 5.81
C GLU A 444 -4.50 7.77 4.66
N GLY A 445 -4.76 9.03 4.32
CA GLY A 445 -3.93 9.81 3.42
C GLY A 445 -2.59 10.22 4.06
N GLY A 446 -1.57 10.43 3.23
CA GLY A 446 -0.25 10.86 3.65
C GLY A 446 -0.16 12.36 3.95
N LEU A 447 0.71 12.72 4.89
CA LEU A 447 1.06 14.11 5.21
C LEU A 447 1.89 14.74 4.09
N ALA A 448 1.66 16.03 3.81
CA ALA A 448 2.46 16.82 2.89
C ALA A 448 3.10 18.02 3.58
N VAL A 449 4.42 18.15 3.50
CA VAL A 449 5.23 19.21 4.12
C VAL A 449 6.08 19.92 3.07
N THR A 450 6.06 21.25 3.04
CA THR A 450 6.97 22.05 2.19
C THR A 450 7.83 23.02 2.98
N GLN A 451 9.09 23.12 2.55
CA GLN A 451 10.13 23.97 3.12
C GLN A 451 10.88 24.68 1.98
N PRO A 452 10.29 25.71 1.35
CA PRO A 452 10.99 26.44 0.30
C PRO A 452 12.19 27.20 0.84
N GLY A 453 13.11 27.55 -0.06
CA GLY A 453 14.33 28.26 0.29
C GLY A 453 14.12 29.74 0.52
N LYS A 454 15.01 30.35 1.32
CA LYS A 454 15.06 31.80 1.51
C LYS A 454 15.64 32.50 0.28
N GLY A 455 15.31 33.76 0.07
CA GLY A 455 16.01 34.60 -0.89
C GLY A 455 17.41 34.98 -0.39
N GLY A 456 18.38 35.08 -1.31
CA GLY A 456 19.73 35.54 -1.01
C GLY A 456 19.77 37.05 -0.80
N ASN A 457 20.68 37.54 0.04
CA ASN A 457 20.83 38.97 0.30
C ASN A 457 21.50 39.71 -0.88
N GLY A 458 21.21 41.00 -1.00
CA GLY A 458 21.96 41.94 -1.81
C GLY A 458 23.32 42.23 -1.18
N THR A 459 24.41 41.96 -1.89
CA THR A 459 25.79 42.00 -1.33
C THR A 459 26.47 43.37 -1.40
N GLY A 460 25.86 44.37 -2.05
CA GLY A 460 26.49 45.66 -2.28
C GLY A 460 25.49 46.80 -2.41
N CYS A 461 26.02 47.98 -2.70
CA CYS A 461 25.21 49.18 -2.83
C CYS A 461 24.21 49.06 -3.99
N LYS A 462 22.95 49.46 -3.79
CA LYS A 462 21.83 49.30 -4.73
C LYS A 462 21.45 47.85 -5.07
N CYS A 463 22.03 46.85 -4.39
CA CYS A 463 21.75 45.46 -4.71
C CYS A 463 20.47 45.01 -3.99
N ASP A 464 19.43 44.70 -4.76
CA ASP A 464 18.20 44.17 -4.19
C ASP A 464 18.40 42.77 -3.61
N GLY A 465 17.63 42.45 -2.56
CA GLY A 465 17.51 41.10 -2.04
C GLY A 465 16.70 40.20 -2.97
N GLY A 466 17.05 38.91 -2.99
CA GLY A 466 16.33 37.88 -3.74
C GLY A 466 14.99 37.54 -3.10
N LYS A 467 14.03 37.10 -3.91
CA LYS A 467 12.73 36.66 -3.39
C LYS A 467 12.84 35.32 -2.67
N GLY A 468 12.01 35.11 -1.66
CA GLY A 468 11.80 33.77 -1.07
C GLY A 468 11.15 32.80 -2.06
N GLY A 469 11.39 31.51 -1.87
CA GLY A 469 10.73 30.45 -2.63
C GLY A 469 9.28 30.21 -2.17
N ASN A 470 8.44 29.73 -3.08
CA ASN A 470 7.04 29.43 -2.81
C ASN A 470 6.88 27.99 -2.31
N GLY A 471 5.97 27.79 -1.35
CA GLY A 471 5.61 26.49 -0.80
C GLY A 471 4.20 26.06 -1.21
N THR A 472 4.04 24.83 -1.69
CA THR A 472 2.72 24.22 -1.97
C THR A 472 2.62 22.80 -1.41
N SER A 473 1.77 22.58 -0.41
CA SER A 473 1.51 21.25 0.16
C SER A 473 0.09 20.76 -0.12
N ASN A 474 -0.05 19.53 -0.63
CA ASN A 474 -1.33 18.86 -0.84
C ASN A 474 -1.39 17.56 -0.03
N GLY A 475 -2.19 17.51 1.03
CA GLY A 475 -2.42 16.29 1.81
C GLY A 475 -3.03 15.18 0.95
N GLY A 476 -2.66 13.93 1.23
CA GLY A 476 -3.15 12.78 0.49
C GLY A 476 -4.63 12.50 0.75
N LYS A 477 -5.37 12.01 -0.25
CA LYS A 477 -6.77 11.58 -0.03
C LYS A 477 -6.81 10.32 0.86
N GLY A 478 -7.76 10.24 1.77
CA GLY A 478 -8.10 8.99 2.45
C GLY A 478 -8.69 7.95 1.49
N GLY A 479 -8.41 6.67 1.75
CA GLY A 479 -8.93 5.55 0.98
C GLY A 479 -10.43 5.38 1.19
N ASN A 480 -11.17 5.08 0.13
CA ASN A 480 -12.60 4.83 0.22
C ASN A 480 -12.84 3.43 0.82
N SER A 481 -13.98 3.26 1.47
CA SER A 481 -14.41 1.95 1.95
C SER A 481 -15.84 1.64 1.51
N SER A 482 -16.17 0.39 1.33
CA SER A 482 -17.57 -0.01 1.18
C SER A 482 -17.74 -1.43 1.67
N VAL A 483 -18.91 -1.73 2.21
CA VAL A 483 -19.25 -3.10 2.56
C VAL A 483 -20.65 -3.40 2.07
N LYS A 484 -20.79 -4.52 1.37
CA LYS A 484 -22.08 -5.01 0.91
C LYS A 484 -22.09 -6.52 1.00
N VAL A 485 -23.00 -7.01 1.84
CA VAL A 485 -23.19 -8.43 2.12
C VAL A 485 -24.66 -8.74 1.88
N LEU A 486 -24.95 -9.83 1.18
CA LEU A 486 -26.32 -10.28 0.99
C LEU A 486 -26.89 -10.69 2.36
N GLY A 487 -27.93 -10.00 2.82
CA GLY A 487 -28.70 -10.38 4.01
C GLY A 487 -28.11 -9.95 5.37
N ALA A 488 -26.96 -9.27 5.42
CA ALA A 488 -26.35 -8.84 6.68
C ALA A 488 -25.87 -7.36 6.63
N PRO A 489 -26.00 -6.61 7.73
CA PRO A 489 -25.43 -5.28 7.85
C PRO A 489 -23.91 -5.38 8.03
N GLY A 490 -23.13 -4.77 7.13
CA GLY A 490 -21.72 -4.51 7.35
C GLY A 490 -21.49 -3.07 7.82
N THR A 491 -20.36 -2.81 8.49
CA THR A 491 -19.89 -1.45 8.78
C THR A 491 -18.66 -1.13 7.96
N ALA A 492 -18.61 0.10 7.41
CA ALA A 492 -17.46 0.58 6.68
C ALA A 492 -17.09 2.01 7.08
N THR A 493 -15.79 2.29 7.22
CA THR A 493 -15.28 3.62 7.57
C THR A 493 -14.20 4.07 6.61
N GLY A 494 -14.43 5.23 5.98
CA GLY A 494 -13.47 5.82 5.06
C GLY A 494 -12.20 6.24 5.79
N GLY A 495 -11.06 6.16 5.10
CA GLY A 495 -9.79 6.61 5.65
C GLY A 495 -9.77 8.13 5.84
N LYS A 496 -9.04 8.63 6.84
CA LYS A 496 -8.87 10.07 7.02
C LYS A 496 -8.05 10.68 5.89
N GLY A 497 -8.35 11.92 5.51
CA GLY A 497 -7.50 12.71 4.65
C GLY A 497 -6.18 13.08 5.34
N GLY A 498 -5.12 13.24 4.56
CA GLY A 498 -3.82 13.68 5.02
C GLY A 498 -3.76 15.18 5.27
N ASP A 499 -2.94 15.58 6.23
CA ASP A 499 -2.69 16.97 6.57
C ASP A 499 -1.77 17.67 5.55
N ALA A 500 -1.75 19.01 5.60
CA ALA A 500 -0.92 19.87 4.77
C ALA A 500 -0.20 20.94 5.62
N ASP A 501 1.13 21.01 5.51
CA ASP A 501 2.01 22.02 6.13
C ASP A 501 2.83 22.73 5.04
N SER A 502 2.50 24.00 4.79
CA SER A 502 3.21 24.84 3.84
C SER A 502 3.72 26.11 4.50
N ARG A 503 4.88 26.56 4.06
CA ARG A 503 5.52 27.81 4.48
C ARG A 503 6.06 28.52 3.26
N GLY A 504 6.11 29.85 3.31
CA GLY A 504 6.81 30.66 2.32
C GLY A 504 8.26 30.92 2.74
N GLY A 505 9.16 31.00 1.77
CA GLY A 505 10.56 31.37 2.01
C GLY A 505 10.68 32.84 2.39
N THR A 506 11.54 33.18 3.35
CA THR A 506 11.82 34.59 3.68
C THR A 506 12.54 35.27 2.50
N GLY A 507 12.20 36.52 2.19
CA GLY A 507 12.96 37.34 1.23
C GLY A 507 14.35 37.72 1.76
N GLY A 508 15.31 37.89 0.86
CA GLY A 508 16.66 38.36 1.20
C GLY A 508 16.68 39.86 1.50
N ASN A 509 17.59 40.31 2.35
CA ASN A 509 17.73 41.74 2.63
C ASN A 509 18.40 42.48 1.46
N GLY A 510 18.06 43.76 1.28
CA GLY A 510 18.76 44.64 0.36
C GLY A 510 20.15 45.03 0.87
N GLY A 511 21.08 45.27 -0.04
CA GLY A 511 22.44 45.66 0.29
C GLY A 511 22.55 47.11 0.75
N SER A 512 23.32 47.34 1.81
CA SER A 512 23.51 48.68 2.39
C SER A 512 24.62 49.47 1.69
N CYS A 513 24.52 50.79 1.72
CA CYS A 513 25.43 51.75 1.12
C CYS A 513 26.01 52.73 2.15
N ASN A 514 26.99 53.50 1.69
CA ASN A 514 27.45 54.69 2.39
C ASN A 514 26.47 55.88 2.19
N PRO A 515 26.67 57.01 2.90
CA PRO A 515 25.90 58.25 2.75
C PRO A 515 25.85 58.89 1.35
N THR A 516 26.49 58.29 0.33
CA THR A 516 26.54 58.81 -1.04
C THR A 516 25.79 57.92 -2.04
N GLY A 517 25.40 56.70 -1.65
CA GLY A 517 24.70 55.75 -2.51
C GLY A 517 23.38 55.28 -1.90
N PRO A 518 22.34 54.98 -2.70
CA PRO A 518 21.04 54.52 -2.21
C PRO A 518 21.05 53.02 -1.91
N GLY A 519 20.38 52.61 -0.83
CA GLY A 519 20.28 51.22 -0.41
C GLY A 519 19.51 50.35 -1.42
N GLY A 520 19.79 49.04 -1.44
CA GLY A 520 19.02 48.08 -2.21
C GLY A 520 17.69 47.73 -1.55
N ASN A 521 16.67 47.38 -2.33
CA ASN A 521 15.38 46.96 -1.77
C ASN A 521 15.46 45.55 -1.19
N GLY A 522 14.65 45.28 -0.17
CA GLY A 522 14.45 43.92 0.32
C GLY A 522 13.69 43.06 -0.70
N GLY A 523 14.03 41.78 -0.78
CA GLY A 523 13.32 40.80 -1.59
C GLY A 523 11.96 40.47 -0.98
N SER A 524 10.96 40.16 -1.81
CA SER A 524 9.66 39.71 -1.30
C SER A 524 9.76 38.33 -0.65
N GLY A 525 8.94 38.07 0.36
CA GLY A 525 8.70 36.73 0.85
C GLY A 525 8.01 35.86 -0.20
N GLY A 526 8.15 34.54 -0.06
CA GLY A 526 7.48 33.56 -0.90
C GLY A 526 6.07 33.24 -0.39
N ASP A 527 5.20 32.80 -1.29
CA ASP A 527 3.84 32.42 -0.96
C ASP A 527 3.76 31.02 -0.33
N ALA A 528 2.76 30.79 0.50
CA ALA A 528 2.42 29.49 1.07
C ALA A 528 0.99 29.10 0.68
N LYS A 529 0.82 27.89 0.17
CA LYS A 529 -0.49 27.31 -0.14
C LYS A 529 -0.60 25.87 0.38
N SER A 530 -1.69 25.60 1.07
CA SER A 530 -2.00 24.29 1.64
C SER A 530 -3.37 23.81 1.16
N LYS A 531 -3.44 22.55 0.72
CA LYS A 531 -4.69 21.87 0.41
C LYS A 531 -4.77 20.60 1.23
N ILE A 532 -5.76 20.51 2.10
CA ILE A 532 -6.00 19.29 2.89
C ILE A 532 -6.38 18.12 2.00
N GLY A 533 -6.03 16.92 2.45
CA GLY A 533 -6.57 15.69 1.89
C GLY A 533 -8.05 15.56 2.24
N ASN A 534 -8.87 15.15 1.27
CA ASN A 534 -10.25 14.77 1.56
C ASN A 534 -10.26 13.42 2.29
N GLY A 535 -11.21 13.22 3.19
CA GLY A 535 -11.51 11.90 3.72
C GLY A 535 -11.99 10.96 2.61
N GLY A 536 -11.81 9.66 2.82
CA GLY A 536 -12.36 8.62 1.96
C GLY A 536 -13.86 8.51 2.15
N SER A 537 -14.59 8.25 1.07
CA SER A 537 -16.04 8.02 1.13
C SER A 537 -16.35 6.61 1.63
N SER A 538 -17.49 6.45 2.30
CA SER A 538 -17.96 5.15 2.78
C SER A 538 -19.46 4.94 2.66
N THR A 539 -19.89 3.68 2.68
CA THR A 539 -21.30 3.30 2.80
C THR A 539 -21.88 3.52 4.21
N THR A 540 -21.05 3.65 5.25
CA THR A 540 -21.52 3.86 6.64
C THR A 540 -21.00 5.15 7.27
N THR A 541 -19.68 5.37 7.27
CA THR A 541 -19.07 6.57 7.87
C THR A 541 -17.92 7.06 7.02
N ASP A 542 -18.04 8.28 6.49
CA ASP A 542 -16.96 8.93 5.74
C ASP A 542 -15.76 9.22 6.65
N GLY A 543 -14.57 9.19 6.06
CA GLY A 543 -13.36 9.63 6.74
C GLY A 543 -13.38 11.13 6.98
N ALA A 544 -12.79 11.57 8.09
CA ALA A 544 -12.58 13.00 8.31
C ALA A 544 -11.60 13.57 7.27
N PRO A 545 -11.78 14.81 6.78
CA PRO A 545 -10.75 15.50 6.02
C PRO A 545 -9.52 15.75 6.88
N GLY A 546 -8.38 15.97 6.24
CA GLY A 546 -7.16 16.42 6.91
C GLY A 546 -7.26 17.87 7.39
N THR A 547 -6.17 18.37 7.95
CA THR A 547 -6.07 19.72 8.50
C THR A 547 -4.91 20.51 7.88
N ILE A 548 -5.04 21.83 7.85
CA ILE A 548 -3.92 22.72 7.52
C ILE A 548 -3.15 22.97 8.81
N LEU A 549 -1.92 22.46 8.89
CA LEU A 549 -1.04 22.64 10.04
C LEU A 549 -0.30 23.98 9.99
N ASN A 550 0.05 24.42 8.77
CA ASN A 550 0.67 25.71 8.50
C ASN A 550 0.36 26.16 7.08
N GLU A 551 0.23 27.47 6.90
CA GLU A 551 0.15 28.14 5.60
C GLU A 551 0.75 29.55 5.69
N LYS A 552 1.72 29.79 6.59
CA LYS A 552 2.27 31.13 6.78
C LYS A 552 3.09 31.56 5.56
N GLY A 553 2.78 32.74 5.01
CA GLY A 553 3.59 33.38 3.98
C GLY A 553 4.99 33.73 4.50
N GLY A 554 5.98 33.76 3.60
CA GLY A 554 7.34 34.13 3.94
C GLY A 554 7.44 35.61 4.27
N ASP A 555 8.23 35.98 5.28
CA ASP A 555 8.44 37.40 5.59
C ASP A 555 9.27 38.06 4.47
N GLY A 556 9.02 39.33 4.17
CA GLY A 556 9.84 40.13 3.26
C GLY A 556 11.19 40.47 3.87
N GLY A 557 12.21 40.64 3.03
CA GLY A 557 13.53 41.09 3.46
C GLY A 557 13.52 42.59 3.77
N ASN A 558 14.40 43.05 4.65
CA ASN A 558 14.55 44.47 4.94
C ASN A 558 15.25 45.20 3.79
N GLY A 559 14.96 46.48 3.61
CA GLY A 559 15.73 47.35 2.73
C GLY A 559 17.12 47.64 3.30
N GLY A 560 18.10 47.88 2.42
CA GLY A 560 19.43 48.30 2.81
C GLY A 560 19.49 49.78 3.17
N ASP A 561 20.43 50.16 4.04
CA ASP A 561 20.66 51.56 4.40
C ASP A 561 21.30 52.34 3.22
N GLY A 562 21.06 53.65 3.09
CA GLY A 562 21.71 54.46 2.05
C GLY A 562 21.23 55.90 1.98
N CYS A 563 21.87 56.72 1.15
CA CYS A 563 21.32 58.02 0.79
C CYS A 563 20.18 57.84 -0.20
N ASN A 564 18.97 57.90 0.36
CA ASN A 564 17.77 57.12 0.04
C ASN A 564 17.88 55.67 0.54
N GLU A 565 17.07 55.34 1.55
CA GLU A 565 16.93 53.98 2.02
C GLU A 565 16.34 53.05 0.96
N GLY A 566 16.74 51.78 1.00
CA GLY A 566 16.04 50.74 0.29
C GLY A 566 14.67 50.50 0.91
N ALA A 567 13.67 50.22 0.07
CA ALA A 567 12.36 49.80 0.56
C ALA A 567 12.43 48.39 1.15
N GLY A 568 11.62 48.11 2.16
CA GLY A 568 11.40 46.74 2.62
C GLY A 568 10.64 45.91 1.58
N GLY A 569 10.98 44.62 1.49
CA GLY A 569 10.28 43.67 0.63
C GLY A 569 8.90 43.33 1.18
N LYS A 570 7.96 43.02 0.29
CA LYS A 570 6.61 42.59 0.71
C LYS A 570 6.62 41.20 1.31
N GLY A 571 5.83 40.98 2.36
CA GLY A 571 5.53 39.64 2.84
C GLY A 571 4.80 38.81 1.79
N GLY A 572 5.04 37.50 1.78
CA GLY A 572 4.37 36.57 0.90
C GLY A 572 2.94 36.27 1.33
N SER A 573 2.15 35.76 0.40
CA SER A 573 0.76 35.35 0.63
C SER A 573 0.71 34.09 1.51
N GLY A 574 -0.31 33.99 2.36
CA GLY A 574 -0.53 32.86 3.27
C GLY A 574 -1.53 33.21 4.37
N ASN A 575 -1.73 32.29 5.30
CA ASN A 575 -2.57 32.47 6.48
C ASN A 575 -1.82 32.08 7.78
N PRO A 576 -1.26 33.05 8.51
CA PRO A 576 -1.26 34.49 8.21
C PRO A 576 -0.30 34.86 7.08
N LEU A 577 -0.45 36.09 6.56
CA LEU A 577 0.50 36.68 5.63
C LEU A 577 1.90 36.77 6.23
N GLY A 578 2.92 36.78 5.36
CA GLY A 578 4.25 37.19 5.76
C GLY A 578 4.28 38.64 6.20
N ASN A 579 5.17 38.97 7.12
CA ASN A 579 5.40 40.36 7.50
C ASN A 579 6.17 41.08 6.39
N ASP A 580 5.80 42.33 6.08
CA ASP A 580 6.62 43.20 5.24
C ASP A 580 7.97 43.47 5.94
N GLY A 581 9.03 43.55 5.14
CA GLY A 581 10.33 44.01 5.61
C GLY A 581 10.30 45.49 5.98
N SER A 582 11.17 45.88 6.90
CA SER A 582 11.35 47.30 7.23
C SER A 582 12.16 48.00 6.13
N PRO A 583 11.88 49.28 5.82
CA PRO A 583 12.81 50.11 5.06
C PRO A 583 14.17 50.20 5.73
N GLY A 584 15.21 50.46 4.94
CA GLY A 584 16.53 50.80 5.47
C GLY A 584 16.55 52.18 6.14
N LYS A 585 17.70 52.59 6.63
CA LYS A 585 17.93 53.94 7.18
C LYS A 585 18.40 54.91 6.12
N ASN A 586 17.87 56.13 6.15
CA ASN A 586 18.40 57.23 5.35
C ASN A 586 19.72 57.71 5.94
N LEU A 587 20.79 57.64 5.15
CA LEU A 587 22.13 58.04 5.52
C LEU A 587 22.59 59.34 4.85
N CYS A 588 21.72 60.04 4.09
CA CYS A 588 22.13 61.27 3.43
C CYS A 588 22.70 62.29 4.43
N LEU A 589 23.89 62.81 4.12
CA LEU A 589 24.42 63.94 4.84
C LEU A 589 23.52 65.15 4.55
N PRO A 590 23.07 65.91 5.56
CA PRO A 590 22.40 67.18 5.29
C PRO A 590 23.34 68.03 4.41
N PRO A 591 22.81 68.76 3.41
CA PRO A 591 23.64 69.64 2.62
C PRO A 591 24.39 70.54 3.60
N SER A 592 25.72 70.47 3.57
CA SER A 592 26.59 71.25 4.44
C SER A 592 26.10 72.68 4.39
N GLY A 593 25.52 73.17 5.50
CA GLY A 593 24.94 74.49 5.57
C GLY A 593 25.95 75.49 5.05
N GLY A 594 25.66 76.05 3.87
CA GLY A 594 26.37 77.21 3.36
C GLY A 594 26.16 78.32 4.38
N ASP A 595 27.24 78.67 5.05
CA ASP A 595 27.32 79.77 6.01
C ASP A 595 26.85 81.03 5.29
N SER A 596 25.59 81.43 5.52
CA SER A 596 25.03 82.69 5.04
C SER A 596 25.54 83.81 5.94
N SER A 597 26.84 84.09 5.88
CA SER A 597 27.39 85.33 6.41
C SER A 597 26.90 86.49 5.53
N THR A 598 25.88 87.19 6.02
CA THR A 598 25.41 88.48 5.52
C THR A 598 26.59 89.45 5.40
N HIS A 599 26.98 89.77 4.17
CA HIS A 599 27.89 90.86 3.87
C HIS A 599 27.04 92.08 3.47
N ASP A 600 26.86 92.99 4.44
CA ASP A 600 26.37 94.34 4.22
C ASP A 600 27.36 95.12 3.36
N CYS A 601 26.88 95.75 2.27
CA CYS A 601 27.38 97.04 1.77
C CYS A 601 26.39 97.65 0.75
N PRO A 602 26.40 98.98 0.56
CA PRO A 602 25.19 99.79 0.58
C PRO A 602 24.74 100.32 -0.79
N ILE A 603 23.44 100.68 -0.80
CA ILE A 603 22.71 101.66 -1.60
C ILE A 603 23.54 102.59 -2.52
N GLY A 604 23.16 102.66 -3.80
CA GLY A 604 23.43 103.84 -4.63
C GLY A 604 23.27 103.67 -6.14
N SER A 605 22.14 104.18 -6.66
CA SER A 605 21.97 104.78 -8.01
C SER A 605 21.95 103.84 -9.23
N PHE A 606 21.20 104.05 -10.32
CA PHE A 606 20.10 104.93 -10.75
C PHE A 606 20.06 104.67 -12.27
N PHE A 607 19.02 104.06 -12.83
CA PHE A 607 18.42 104.39 -14.14
C PHE A 607 17.39 103.33 -14.56
N ASP A 608 16.18 103.84 -14.73
CA ASP A 608 15.01 103.30 -15.40
C ASP A 608 15.30 102.76 -16.83
N VAL A 609 14.46 101.87 -17.36
CA VAL A 609 13.28 102.20 -18.20
C VAL A 609 12.89 100.91 -18.97
N PHE A 610 11.72 100.33 -18.66
CA PHE A 610 10.57 100.15 -19.57
C PHE A 610 9.55 99.14 -19.03
N MET A 611 8.34 99.69 -18.88
CA MET A 611 7.05 99.10 -18.56
C MET A 611 6.66 97.92 -19.49
N GLU A 612 5.77 97.02 -19.06
CA GLU A 612 4.30 97.19 -19.12
C GLU A 612 3.55 95.83 -19.20
N ILE A 613 2.67 95.57 -18.19
CA ILE A 613 1.30 95.02 -18.27
C ILE A 613 1.11 93.63 -18.95
N CYS A 614 0.63 92.55 -18.31
CA CYS A 614 -0.72 92.38 -17.74
C CYS A 614 -0.86 91.09 -16.90
N VAL A 615 -1.91 91.05 -16.07
CA VAL A 615 -2.29 90.16 -14.93
C VAL A 615 -3.40 89.16 -15.40
N PRO A 616 -4.02 88.25 -14.61
CA PRO A 616 -3.61 87.11 -13.74
C PRO A 616 -4.27 85.73 -14.11
N ASN A 617 -4.02 84.71 -13.26
CA ASN A 617 -4.85 83.55 -12.91
C ASN A 617 -4.94 82.33 -13.85
N SER A 618 -4.53 81.14 -13.37
CA SER A 618 -5.46 80.13 -12.82
C SER A 618 -4.77 78.80 -12.51
N ASN A 619 -5.19 78.19 -11.40
CA ASN A 619 -5.14 76.77 -11.02
C ASN A 619 -4.45 75.78 -11.97
N GLN A 620 -3.33 75.21 -11.52
CA GLN A 620 -2.87 73.90 -11.98
C GLN A 620 -3.33 72.80 -11.01
N SER A 621 -4.33 72.05 -11.49
CA SER A 621 -4.61 70.66 -11.11
C SER A 621 -3.48 69.75 -11.65
N PRO A 622 -3.31 68.52 -11.12
CA PRO A 622 -2.09 67.74 -11.30
C PRO A 622 -1.90 67.22 -12.74
N PRO A 623 -0.65 67.04 -13.22
CA PRO A 623 -0.39 66.39 -14.49
C PRO A 623 -0.63 64.86 -14.42
N PRO A 624 -0.86 64.22 -15.58
CA PRO A 624 -1.52 62.94 -15.69
C PRO A 624 -0.57 61.75 -15.50
N THR A 625 -1.19 60.63 -15.18
CA THR A 625 -0.73 59.25 -15.30
C THR A 625 0.26 59.04 -16.46
N ASN A 626 1.52 58.73 -16.14
CA ASN A 626 2.50 58.26 -17.12
C ASN A 626 2.25 56.78 -17.45
N THR A 627 1.60 56.58 -18.59
CA THR A 627 2.03 55.72 -19.70
C THR A 627 2.89 54.50 -19.37
N THR A 628 2.22 53.35 -19.38
CA THR A 628 2.73 52.03 -19.72
C THR A 628 3.65 52.08 -20.96
N PRO A 629 4.79 51.38 -20.97
CA PRO A 629 5.62 51.27 -22.16
C PRO A 629 4.90 50.47 -23.26
N PRO A 630 5.21 50.73 -24.55
CA PRO A 630 4.55 50.07 -25.68
C PRO A 630 4.80 48.55 -25.64
N PRO A 631 3.85 47.74 -26.13
CA PRO A 631 4.06 46.31 -26.28
C PRO A 631 5.28 46.08 -27.17
N SER A 632 6.17 45.22 -26.69
CA SER A 632 7.29 44.71 -27.49
C SER A 632 6.71 43.87 -28.62
N ASP A 633 6.58 44.46 -29.81
CA ASP A 633 6.20 43.81 -31.07
C ASP A 633 7.30 42.87 -31.61
N THR A 634 7.93 42.08 -30.75
CA THR A 634 8.66 40.89 -31.21
C THR A 634 7.66 39.75 -31.18
N PRO A 635 7.15 39.28 -32.34
CA PRO A 635 6.25 38.13 -32.36
C PRO A 635 6.98 36.97 -31.67
N PRO A 636 6.31 36.23 -30.77
CA PRO A 636 6.91 35.03 -30.19
C PRO A 636 7.42 34.16 -31.32
N PRO A 637 8.62 33.56 -31.20
CA PRO A 637 9.21 32.73 -32.24
C PRO A 637 8.15 31.73 -32.68
N ALA A 638 7.87 31.69 -33.98
CA ALA A 638 6.84 30.83 -34.55
C ALA A 638 7.05 29.42 -34.00
N SER A 639 6.14 28.98 -33.13
CA SER A 639 6.18 27.65 -32.55
C SER A 639 6.11 26.69 -33.73
N ASN A 640 7.18 25.90 -33.93
CA ASN A 640 7.20 24.90 -34.98
C ASN A 640 6.07 23.90 -34.68
N MET A 641 4.97 24.03 -35.42
CA MET A 641 3.85 23.10 -35.37
C MET A 641 4.19 21.92 -36.27
N THR A 642 4.02 20.70 -35.77
CA THR A 642 4.12 19.47 -36.55
C THR A 642 2.74 18.89 -36.71
N GLN A 643 2.36 18.59 -37.96
CA GLN A 643 1.11 17.93 -38.27
C GLN A 643 1.24 16.43 -37.99
N ILE A 644 0.30 15.86 -37.24
CA ILE A 644 0.22 14.40 -37.01
C ILE A 644 -1.18 13.87 -37.29
N SER A 645 -1.24 12.61 -37.70
CA SER A 645 -2.48 11.85 -37.79
C SER A 645 -2.89 11.32 -36.42
N ALA A 646 -4.09 11.64 -35.95
CA ALA A 646 -4.64 11.22 -34.66
C ALA A 646 -6.12 10.82 -34.77
N ILE A 647 -6.64 10.10 -33.77
CA ILE A 647 -8.10 9.95 -33.54
C ILE A 647 -8.52 10.72 -32.30
N GLN A 648 -9.79 11.17 -32.24
CA GLN A 648 -10.32 11.84 -31.05
C GLN A 648 -11.09 10.86 -30.16
N TYR A 649 -10.60 10.57 -28.95
CA TYR A 649 -11.24 9.67 -27.99
C TYR A 649 -11.28 10.31 -26.60
N GLN A 650 -12.47 10.36 -25.96
CA GLN A 650 -12.67 10.99 -24.64
C GLN A 650 -12.07 12.41 -24.52
N ASN A 651 -12.30 13.26 -25.54
CA ASN A 651 -11.75 14.62 -25.64
C ASN A 651 -10.21 14.72 -25.72
N LYS A 652 -9.54 13.63 -26.09
CA LYS A 652 -8.08 13.58 -26.28
C LYS A 652 -7.76 13.16 -27.71
N TYR A 653 -6.60 13.59 -28.20
CA TYR A 653 -6.09 13.17 -29.50
C TYR A 653 -5.04 12.08 -29.31
N LEU A 654 -5.33 10.90 -29.85
CA LEU A 654 -4.49 9.71 -29.77
C LEU A 654 -3.71 9.56 -31.09
N PRO A 655 -2.38 9.67 -31.09
CA PRO A 655 -1.58 9.50 -32.29
C PRO A 655 -1.77 8.11 -32.93
N VAL A 656 -2.01 8.08 -34.24
CA VAL A 656 -2.33 6.83 -34.97
C VAL A 656 -1.14 5.87 -35.01
N ASP A 657 0.09 6.38 -34.93
CA ASP A 657 1.31 5.57 -34.87
C ASP A 657 1.45 4.73 -33.58
N GLN A 658 0.65 5.05 -32.55
CA GLN A 658 0.54 4.28 -31.31
C GLN A 658 -0.67 3.32 -31.29
N LEU A 659 -1.45 3.28 -32.39
CA LEU A 659 -2.67 2.50 -32.49
C LEU A 659 -2.53 1.34 -33.48
N ILE A 660 -3.26 0.27 -33.22
CA ILE A 660 -3.46 -0.86 -34.14
C ILE A 660 -4.96 -1.04 -34.42
N GLN A 661 -5.27 -1.62 -35.58
CA GLN A 661 -6.63 -1.97 -35.96
C GLN A 661 -6.80 -3.48 -35.84
N GLU A 662 -7.75 -3.92 -35.03
CA GLU A 662 -8.04 -5.34 -34.84
C GLU A 662 -9.51 -5.64 -35.11
N ASN A 663 -9.79 -6.90 -35.46
CA ASN A 663 -11.12 -7.42 -35.71
C ASN A 663 -11.40 -8.56 -34.73
N GLU A 664 -11.68 -8.20 -33.48
CA GLU A 664 -12.03 -9.13 -32.41
C GLU A 664 -13.46 -9.70 -32.55
N ALA A 665 -13.61 -10.99 -32.23
CA ALA A 665 -14.90 -11.68 -32.23
C ALA A 665 -15.78 -11.14 -31.10
N GLY A 666 -16.88 -10.47 -31.47
CA GLY A 666 -17.85 -9.88 -30.52
C GLY A 666 -18.15 -8.40 -30.79
N CYS A 667 -17.29 -7.70 -31.54
CA CYS A 667 -17.44 -6.27 -31.81
C CYS A 667 -18.07 -5.96 -33.17
N GLY A 668 -18.11 -6.95 -34.08
CA GLY A 668 -18.81 -6.87 -35.37
C GLY A 668 -18.17 -5.94 -36.43
N GLN A 669 -17.14 -5.17 -36.08
CA GLN A 669 -16.38 -4.29 -36.98
C GLN A 669 -14.93 -4.12 -36.49
N VAL A 670 -14.06 -3.62 -37.39
CA VAL A 670 -12.68 -3.24 -37.06
C VAL A 670 -12.68 -2.04 -36.11
N HIS A 671 -11.84 -2.10 -35.07
CA HIS A 671 -11.77 -1.09 -34.02
C HIS A 671 -10.32 -0.76 -33.67
N TRP A 672 -10.13 0.38 -33.02
CA TRP A 672 -8.83 0.87 -32.60
C TRP A 672 -8.40 0.27 -31.27
N HIS A 673 -7.16 -0.20 -31.18
CA HIS A 673 -6.49 -0.66 -29.96
C HIS A 673 -5.16 0.05 -29.78
N ALA A 674 -4.62 0.03 -28.57
CA ALA A 674 -3.27 0.49 -28.32
C ALA A 674 -2.25 -0.58 -28.75
N ALA A 675 -1.22 -0.18 -29.50
CA ALA A 675 -0.15 -1.09 -29.89
C ALA A 675 0.63 -1.69 -28.70
N GLN A 676 0.67 -0.97 -27.57
CA GLN A 676 1.44 -1.33 -26.37
C GLN A 676 0.57 -1.41 -25.10
N GLY A 677 -0.76 -1.56 -25.25
CA GLY A 677 -1.71 -1.57 -24.13
C GLY A 677 -2.04 -0.20 -23.53
N PHE A 678 -1.39 0.87 -23.97
CA PHE A 678 -1.75 2.26 -23.70
C PHE A 678 -1.30 3.18 -24.84
N VAL A 679 -1.90 4.37 -24.92
CA VAL A 679 -1.50 5.44 -25.84
C VAL A 679 -1.21 6.71 -25.03
N ARG A 680 -0.14 7.42 -25.40
CA ARG A 680 0.13 8.77 -24.91
C ARG A 680 -0.54 9.79 -25.84
N ALA A 681 -1.53 10.49 -25.31
CA ALA A 681 -2.22 11.55 -26.04
C ALA A 681 -1.32 12.78 -26.25
N THR A 682 -1.71 13.68 -27.15
CA THR A 682 -0.97 14.91 -27.46
C THR A 682 -0.87 15.91 -26.31
N ASP A 683 -1.65 15.74 -25.24
CA ASP A 683 -1.57 16.51 -23.98
C ASP A 683 -0.66 15.83 -22.93
N CYS A 684 0.15 14.85 -23.35
CA CYS A 684 1.02 14.00 -22.55
C CYS A 684 0.33 13.07 -21.53
N SER A 685 -1.00 13.03 -21.50
CA SER A 685 -1.72 12.10 -20.64
C SER A 685 -1.70 10.66 -21.21
N ILE A 686 -1.73 9.67 -20.32
CA ILE A 686 -1.81 8.26 -20.71
C ILE A 686 -3.26 7.82 -20.77
N VAL A 687 -3.64 7.15 -21.86
CA VAL A 687 -4.94 6.53 -22.07
C VAL A 687 -4.74 5.02 -22.20
N GLN A 688 -5.18 4.27 -21.19
CA GLN A 688 -5.09 2.80 -21.20
C GLN A 688 -6.03 2.22 -22.26
N ASP A 689 -5.64 1.12 -22.88
CA ASP A 689 -6.53 0.35 -23.74
C ASP A 689 -7.71 -0.18 -22.88
N PRO A 690 -8.98 0.06 -23.27
CA PRO A 690 -10.15 -0.43 -22.55
C PRO A 690 -10.22 -1.97 -22.43
N GLY A 691 -9.35 -2.69 -23.13
CA GLY A 691 -9.18 -4.13 -23.03
C GLY A 691 -9.73 -4.87 -24.26
N PRO A 692 -9.72 -6.22 -24.23
CA PRO A 692 -10.00 -7.09 -25.39
C PRO A 692 -11.48 -7.17 -25.77
N LEU A 693 -12.27 -6.16 -25.39
CA LEU A 693 -13.67 -6.03 -25.76
C LEU A 693 -13.84 -4.67 -26.44
N CYS A 694 -13.42 -4.61 -27.71
CA CYS A 694 -13.67 -3.51 -28.65
C CYS A 694 -12.81 -2.25 -28.50
N GLY A 695 -11.71 -2.30 -27.73
CA GLY A 695 -10.69 -1.26 -27.63
C GLY A 695 -11.25 0.16 -27.44
N TYR A 696 -10.69 1.13 -28.15
CA TYR A 696 -11.17 2.52 -28.18
C TYR A 696 -12.47 2.70 -29.01
N GLY A 697 -12.95 1.65 -29.66
CA GLY A 697 -14.18 1.62 -30.44
C GLY A 697 -13.95 1.55 -31.95
N PRO A 698 -15.04 1.43 -32.74
CA PRO A 698 -14.98 1.17 -34.19
C PRO A 698 -14.20 2.25 -34.94
N VAL A 699 -13.43 1.84 -35.95
CA VAL A 699 -12.69 2.77 -36.84
C VAL A 699 -13.64 3.73 -37.54
N SER A 700 -14.87 3.27 -37.84
CA SER A 700 -15.94 4.09 -38.41
C SER A 700 -16.46 5.19 -37.48
N GLN A 701 -16.36 4.99 -36.15
CA GLN A 701 -16.80 5.97 -35.15
C GLN A 701 -15.72 7.02 -34.85
N TYR A 702 -14.44 6.63 -34.94
CA TYR A 702 -13.30 7.48 -34.63
C TYR A 702 -12.38 7.58 -35.85
N PRO A 703 -12.76 8.38 -36.87
CA PRO A 703 -11.95 8.54 -38.07
C PRO A 703 -10.62 9.25 -37.76
N VAL A 704 -9.60 8.93 -38.56
CA VAL A 704 -8.30 9.62 -38.51
C VAL A 704 -8.47 11.07 -38.95
N MET A 705 -7.85 12.00 -38.22
CA MET A 705 -7.79 13.42 -38.53
C MET A 705 -6.37 13.94 -38.39
N GLU A 706 -6.02 14.95 -39.18
CA GLU A 706 -4.74 15.66 -39.06
C GLU A 706 -4.89 16.81 -38.05
N ILE A 707 -3.98 16.88 -37.09
CA ILE A 707 -3.91 17.95 -36.10
C ILE A 707 -2.52 18.56 -36.06
N ASP A 708 -2.46 19.87 -35.84
CA ASP A 708 -1.20 20.57 -35.62
C ASP A 708 -0.85 20.56 -34.13
N VAL A 709 0.30 19.97 -33.80
CA VAL A 709 0.81 19.88 -32.43
C VAL A 709 2.09 20.69 -32.31
N SER A 710 2.22 21.50 -31.26
CA SER A 710 3.48 22.19 -30.98
C SER A 710 4.59 21.16 -30.76
N THR A 711 5.74 21.33 -31.40
CA THR A 711 6.93 20.49 -31.16
C THR A 711 7.36 20.51 -29.69
N GLU A 712 7.07 21.58 -28.95
CA GLU A 712 7.31 21.64 -27.49
C GLU A 712 6.37 20.76 -26.67
N ASN A 713 5.23 20.33 -27.24
CA ASN A 713 4.27 19.41 -26.63
C ASN A 713 4.42 17.96 -27.16
N THR A 714 5.43 17.67 -27.98
CA THR A 714 5.73 16.27 -28.34
C THR A 714 6.39 15.59 -27.14
N CYS A 715 5.61 14.73 -26.49
CA CYS A 715 5.98 14.04 -25.26
C CYS A 715 6.96 12.89 -25.58
N ASN A 716 8.23 13.23 -25.84
CA ASN A 716 9.30 12.24 -26.03
C ASN A 716 9.56 11.41 -24.77
#